data_AF-A0A7K7G0L9-F1
#
_entry.id   AF-A0A7K7G0L9-F1
#
_cell.length_a   1.000
_cell.length_b   1.000
_cell.length_c   1.000
_cell.angle_alpha   90.00
_cell.angle_beta   90.00
_cell.angle_gamma   90.00
#
_symmetry.space_group_name_H-M   'P 1'
#
loop_
_entity.id
_entity.type
_entity.pdbx_description
1 polymer ?
#
loop_
_entity_poly.entity_id
_entity_poly.type
_entity_poly.pdbx_seq_one_letter_code
_entity_poly.pdbx_strand_id
1 'polypeptide(L)'
;AGDKELKTVQGIVTRFCHDYGMIDDMIIFTKDAVTKNMLLTIGQEVIATVEEDKTSGGLKAIRVDAIQNTWEDSSPTRDAFEQNMKTLIGSITSLTKDGGYINENTFFAMGDVCEGFKPCEGDWVQAKYFINPTTWNSEAVAVQPLRYKQVDKVRISSICGRSGTVDESIFFTLDSLILPHGYSPCRNDLVNTIVVESNQSCYIWRALCLVPVSQNGQSHSNGVNLDEPYENLMRDKGGLEVSRMTNFGTLKQGESKRMIIWIENKGSVPQSLISCRIAGWVKDKQFSFHIPQKCENSPEAYLSSFPINQENLSKAAVNSYNDSGETTHESLNNTSVMKNGVIPDLVKDENLHNGEDEQREDVEEPIKHVNITGEIVIPPGGKTFIVIICTAVNPGCSKELLLLGFSDFTVGRYLEAAVINEKELIIAPVEPFSPRKPTIIPEPQPSKTTVVAPKCRRNHRRRLPSFLPYYTIPDELRKCVEQKLDILTFQPLLAEHLNLDNYKANFSTLLWLEDIHAEMEIKDFNMSGVILKRNGNFLVLEVPGVEEGRPHLVTGSDKVILKSQVYSEHIIEYVACITEICNENVTLKFNADFEQAYNLEPMDVEFVHCRITSRRCQFAVEQAVCLGEKVLFPERLVLQSPQVIKTQNTTDCCFVDDGLEKCSQQECKVSLIYFAKDAQTLEKFSESPDDSCAFLQSVSLSIIGETVTYKRGAGDFFNPMLNEQQKLAVKRILSGECRPTPYVLFGPPGTGKTVTVIEAILQIHYTLPDSRILVCAPSNAATDLICLRLHQTNQLKPGAMVRVNASFRSLEQIDDVVKPYCKDGEDIWKASWFRIIITTCSSAGMFYQTEIRLGHFTHVILDEAGQASEPESLIPIGLISEANGQIVLVGDPKQLGPVIKSKIALTFGLNMSLLERLTSRDMYLRDEDAFSACGAYNPLLITKLIKNYRSHSALLALPSKLFYHKELEVCADTSVVTSLLNWGKLPRKGFPLIFHGIRGSETREGHSRSWFNPTEAVQVMQYCCNLAKNENAAVPVTDIGVITPYRKQVEKIKFLLRSIDLADIKVGTVEEFQGQEYMVIILSTVRSQEGLLTNGFDDKYCLGFLSNPKRFNVAITRAKALLIVVGNPHVLVKDPCFCALLEYSITNRVYVGCDLPSELECLQK
;
A
#
# COMPACT_ATOMS: atom_id res chain seq x y z
N ALA A 1 27.83 7.01 74.97
CA ALA A 1 27.07 7.09 73.70
C ALA A 1 27.83 6.29 72.66
N GLY A 2 27.15 5.75 71.64
CA GLY A 2 27.80 5.20 70.46
C GLY A 2 27.59 6.16 69.31
N ASP A 3 28.63 6.42 68.53
CA ASP A 3 28.56 7.33 67.39
C ASP A 3 27.63 6.77 66.30
N LYS A 4 26.79 7.65 65.73
CA LYS A 4 26.07 7.36 64.49
C LYS A 4 27.00 7.68 63.32
N GLU A 5 27.26 6.72 62.44
CA GLU A 5 27.83 7.05 61.13
C GLU A 5 26.79 7.86 60.34
N LEU A 6 26.98 9.17 60.27
CA LEU A 6 26.27 10.04 59.35
C LEU A 6 27.04 10.09 58.03
N LYS A 7 26.36 9.82 56.92
CA LYS A 7 26.95 9.86 55.57
C LYS A 7 26.31 10.99 54.78
N THR A 8 27.10 11.68 53.98
CA THR A 8 26.61 12.76 53.10
C THR A 8 26.55 12.23 51.68
N VAL A 9 25.40 12.39 51.03
CA VAL A 9 25.10 11.90 49.69
C VAL A 9 24.52 13.05 48.86
N GLN A 10 24.99 13.20 47.63
CA GLN A 10 24.41 14.12 46.64
C GLN A 10 23.47 13.32 45.73
N GLY A 11 22.30 13.87 45.41
CA GLY A 11 21.26 13.19 44.66
C GLY A 11 20.15 14.13 44.20
N ILE A 12 19.17 13.61 43.47
CA ILE A 12 18.07 14.38 42.87
C ILE A 12 16.75 14.04 43.56
N VAL A 13 15.95 15.06 43.88
CA VAL A 13 14.60 14.86 44.43
C VAL A 13 13.69 14.23 43.38
N THR A 14 13.37 12.94 43.51
CA THR A 14 12.60 12.17 42.52
C THR A 14 11.09 12.30 42.70
N ARG A 15 10.59 12.43 43.94
CA ARG A 15 9.15 12.50 44.22
C ARG A 15 8.81 13.16 45.56
N PHE A 16 7.58 13.66 45.65
CA PHE A 16 6.93 14.05 46.90
C PHE A 16 5.67 13.22 47.15
N CYS A 17 5.60 12.60 48.32
CA CYS A 17 4.37 12.14 48.96
C CYS A 17 3.78 13.29 49.81
N HIS A 18 2.60 13.10 50.39
CA HIS A 18 1.91 14.19 51.12
C HIS A 18 2.62 14.64 52.40
N ASP A 19 3.48 13.79 52.97
CA ASP A 19 4.15 13.96 54.27
C ASP A 19 5.69 13.81 54.22
N TYR A 20 6.25 13.27 53.12
CA TYR A 20 7.69 13.13 52.90
C TYR A 20 8.08 13.26 51.42
N GLY A 21 9.33 13.63 51.15
CA GLY A 21 9.95 13.56 49.82
C GLY A 21 10.96 12.42 49.73
N MET A 22 11.43 12.12 48.51
CA MET A 22 12.49 11.14 48.27
C MET A 22 13.55 11.64 47.30
N ILE A 23 14.76 11.14 47.47
CA ILE A 23 15.96 11.43 46.69
C ILE A 23 16.43 10.12 46.05
N ASP A 24 16.68 10.15 44.74
CA ASP A 24 17.07 9.02 43.88
C ASP A 24 16.19 7.76 44.06
N ASP A 25 14.92 7.94 44.44
CA ASP A 25 13.95 6.91 44.87
C ASP A 25 14.43 5.93 45.97
N MET A 26 15.58 6.19 46.60
CA MET A 26 16.22 5.34 47.61
C MET A 26 16.31 5.97 49.01
N ILE A 27 16.35 7.30 49.11
CA ILE A 27 16.54 8.03 50.37
C ILE A 27 15.25 8.80 50.71
N ILE A 28 14.72 8.63 51.93
CA ILE A 28 13.51 9.32 52.40
C ILE A 28 13.87 10.57 53.21
N PHE A 29 13.21 11.71 52.97
CA PHE A 29 13.34 12.93 53.77
C PHE A 29 11.97 13.49 54.18
N THR A 30 11.81 13.91 55.44
CA THR A 30 10.61 14.64 55.87
C THR A 30 10.80 16.14 55.64
N LYS A 31 9.70 16.91 55.61
CA LYS A 31 9.75 18.37 55.40
C LYS A 31 10.68 19.09 56.38
N ASP A 32 10.72 18.64 57.63
CA ASP A 32 11.54 19.22 58.71
C ASP A 32 13.05 18.97 58.54
N ALA A 33 13.45 18.04 57.65
CA ALA A 33 14.85 17.82 57.30
C ALA A 33 15.37 18.84 56.27
N VAL A 34 14.50 19.61 55.59
CA VAL A 34 14.92 20.57 54.57
C VAL A 34 15.45 21.84 55.23
N THR A 35 16.75 22.10 55.08
CA THR A 35 17.38 23.26 55.74
C THR A 35 16.87 24.58 55.16
N LYS A 36 16.87 25.64 55.98
CA LYS A 36 16.42 27.00 55.61
C LYS A 36 14.96 27.13 55.17
N ASN A 37 14.12 26.11 55.34
CA ASN A 37 12.68 26.15 54.98
C ASN A 37 12.41 26.37 53.48
N MET A 38 13.38 26.04 52.61
CA MET A 38 13.23 26.15 51.15
C MET A 38 12.21 25.13 50.62
N LEU A 39 11.42 25.55 49.61
CA LEU A 39 10.60 24.62 48.84
C LEU A 39 11.50 23.92 47.81
N LEU A 40 11.77 22.64 48.05
CA LEU A 40 12.44 21.78 47.08
C LEU A 40 11.46 21.39 45.95
N THR A 41 11.96 21.30 44.72
CA THR A 41 11.17 20.84 43.55
C THR A 41 11.62 19.46 43.07
N ILE A 42 10.73 18.73 42.38
CA ILE A 42 11.10 17.47 41.71
C ILE A 42 12.10 17.79 40.60
N GLY A 43 13.16 16.99 40.48
CA GLY A 43 14.30 17.24 39.60
C GLY A 43 15.36 18.18 40.20
N GLN A 44 15.19 18.70 41.43
CA GLN A 44 16.20 19.53 42.07
C GLN A 44 17.32 18.69 42.68
N GLU A 45 18.56 19.12 42.44
CA GLU A 45 19.75 18.51 43.02
C GLU A 45 20.00 19.01 44.46
N VAL A 46 20.30 18.07 45.36
CA VAL A 46 20.39 18.30 46.80
C VAL A 46 21.54 17.51 47.43
N ILE A 47 22.06 18.02 48.54
CA ILE A 47 23.02 17.33 49.39
C ILE A 47 22.31 16.92 50.67
N ALA A 48 22.17 15.60 50.88
CA ALA A 48 21.50 15.01 52.02
C ALA A 48 22.52 14.40 53.01
N THR A 49 22.38 14.71 54.30
CA THR A 49 23.00 13.95 55.38
C THR A 49 22.03 12.86 55.82
N VAL A 50 22.43 11.60 55.65
CA VAL A 50 21.60 10.41 55.94
C VAL A 50 22.07 9.66 57.17
N GLU A 51 21.11 9.05 57.88
CA GLU A 51 21.33 7.99 58.84
C GLU A 51 20.58 6.71 58.43
N GLU A 52 21.07 5.56 58.89
CA GLU A 52 20.46 4.26 58.65
C GLU A 52 19.26 4.05 59.59
N ASP A 53 18.05 3.90 59.04
CA ASP A 53 16.85 3.64 59.81
C ASP A 53 16.76 2.17 60.20
N LYS A 54 17.05 1.91 61.48
CA LYS A 54 17.05 0.58 62.10
C LYS A 54 15.68 -0.12 62.12
N THR A 55 14.60 0.54 61.70
CA THR A 55 13.26 -0.06 61.59
C THR A 55 12.89 -0.48 60.17
N SER A 56 13.49 0.12 59.14
CA SER A 56 13.20 -0.17 57.73
C SER A 56 14.38 -0.76 56.94
N GLY A 57 15.62 -0.61 57.43
CA GLY A 57 16.84 -0.95 56.70
C GLY A 57 17.17 0.01 55.55
N GLY A 58 16.44 1.12 55.43
CA GLY A 58 16.65 2.17 54.43
C GLY A 58 17.50 3.33 54.96
N LEU A 59 17.95 4.18 54.03
CA LEU A 59 18.62 5.44 54.35
C LEU A 59 17.59 6.57 54.49
N LYS A 60 17.64 7.28 55.62
CA LYS A 60 16.77 8.43 55.91
C LYS A 60 17.60 9.70 56.03
N ALA A 61 17.27 10.73 55.26
CA ALA A 61 17.89 12.03 55.42
C ALA A 61 17.39 12.74 56.68
N ILE A 62 18.34 13.20 57.49
CA ILE A 62 18.11 14.04 58.68
C ILE A 62 18.34 15.53 58.38
N ARG A 63 19.00 15.83 57.26
CA ARG A 63 19.23 17.17 56.73
C ARG A 63 19.32 17.10 55.20
N VAL A 64 18.71 18.05 54.50
CA VAL A 64 18.76 18.19 53.04
C VAL A 64 18.99 19.66 52.70
N ASP A 65 20.16 19.97 52.14
CA ASP A 65 20.52 21.29 51.62
C ASP A 65 20.32 21.34 50.10
N ALA A 66 19.62 22.35 49.62
CA ALA A 66 19.49 22.65 48.20
C ALA A 66 20.83 23.12 47.61
N ILE A 67 21.24 22.56 46.46
CA ILE A 67 22.34 23.13 45.68
C ILE A 67 21.83 24.39 45.00
N GLN A 68 22.30 25.56 45.45
CA GLN A 68 21.98 26.84 44.82
C GLN A 68 22.89 27.08 43.62
N ASN A 69 22.40 26.76 42.43
CA ASN A 69 23.04 27.16 41.17
C ASN A 69 23.06 28.70 41.09
N THR A 70 24.25 29.31 41.22
CA THR A 70 24.45 30.75 41.07
C THR A 70 24.33 31.17 39.62
N TRP A 71 23.12 31.49 39.19
CA TRP A 71 22.82 32.14 37.91
C TRP A 71 22.58 33.63 38.16
N GLU A 72 23.66 34.42 38.15
CA GLU A 72 23.58 35.88 38.00
C GLU A 72 24.03 36.25 36.58
N ASP A 73 23.16 36.98 35.87
CA ASP A 73 23.36 37.72 34.63
C ASP A 73 24.56 37.37 33.73
N SER A 74 24.37 36.36 32.86
CA SER A 74 24.99 36.37 31.54
C SER A 74 24.16 35.62 30.49
N SER A 75 24.30 36.01 29.23
CA SER A 75 23.62 35.43 28.07
C SER A 75 23.92 33.93 27.92
N PRO A 76 22.96 33.09 27.47
CA PRO A 76 23.17 31.64 27.37
C PRO A 76 24.29 31.30 26.39
N THR A 77 25.41 30.80 26.93
CA THR A 77 26.44 30.12 26.15
C THR A 77 25.93 28.77 25.66
N ARG A 78 26.41 28.33 24.49
CA ARG A 78 25.90 27.13 23.79
C ARG A 78 26.07 25.83 24.58
N ASP A 79 27.08 25.79 25.45
CA ASP A 79 27.54 24.58 26.14
C ASP A 79 26.47 23.93 27.04
N ALA A 80 25.53 24.72 27.56
CA ALA A 80 24.39 24.23 28.35
C ALA A 80 23.31 23.52 27.51
N PHE A 81 23.26 23.77 26.19
CA PHE A 81 22.33 23.07 25.30
C PHE A 81 22.82 21.67 24.92
N GLU A 82 24.14 21.45 24.80
CA GLU A 82 24.68 20.18 24.31
C GLU A 82 24.34 18.98 25.22
N GLN A 83 24.24 19.19 26.53
CA GLN A 83 23.99 18.11 27.50
C GLN A 83 22.58 17.51 27.42
N ASN A 84 21.61 18.19 26.80
CA ASN A 84 20.24 17.71 26.63
C ASN A 84 19.90 17.28 25.18
N MET A 85 20.87 17.27 24.27
CA MET A 85 20.63 16.88 22.87
C MET A 85 20.49 15.36 22.73
N LYS A 86 19.31 14.90 22.30
CA LYS A 86 19.07 13.49 21.96
C LYS A 86 19.35 13.21 20.49
N THR A 87 19.64 11.95 20.16
CA THR A 87 19.78 11.50 18.76
C THR A 87 18.44 11.01 18.25
N LEU A 88 18.01 11.56 17.11
CA LEU A 88 16.89 11.10 16.31
C LEU A 88 17.41 10.36 15.07
N ILE A 89 16.86 9.20 14.76
CA ILE A 89 16.99 8.57 13.44
C ILE A 89 15.62 8.58 12.76
N GLY A 90 15.59 8.96 11.49
CA GLY A 90 14.34 9.07 10.76
C GLY A 90 14.51 9.26 9.27
N SER A 91 13.39 9.42 8.58
CA SER A 91 13.39 9.85 7.18
C SER A 91 12.82 11.27 7.07
N ILE A 92 13.33 12.04 6.11
CA ILE A 92 12.79 13.38 5.82
C ILE A 92 11.42 13.21 5.18
N THR A 93 10.38 13.67 5.87
CA THR A 93 8.97 13.45 5.47
C THR A 93 8.41 14.55 4.58
N SER A 94 8.89 15.78 4.77
CA SER A 94 8.53 16.96 3.96
C SER A 94 9.67 17.99 3.93
N LEU A 95 9.79 18.74 2.83
CA LEU A 95 10.82 19.77 2.65
C LEU A 95 10.23 21.13 2.24
N THR A 96 10.79 22.22 2.75
CA THR A 96 10.45 23.60 2.38
C THR A 96 11.73 24.37 2.00
N LYS A 97 11.63 25.70 1.76
CA LYS A 97 12.81 26.52 1.44
C LYS A 97 13.70 26.81 2.66
N ASP A 98 13.08 26.92 3.84
CA ASP A 98 13.73 27.41 5.06
C ASP A 98 14.13 26.27 6.01
N GLY A 99 13.49 25.10 5.85
CA GLY A 99 13.71 23.90 6.65
C GLY A 99 12.89 22.70 6.17
N GLY A 100 12.83 21.64 6.97
CA GLY A 100 12.01 20.46 6.69
C GLY A 100 11.56 19.74 7.97
N TYR A 101 10.90 18.60 7.80
CA TYR A 101 10.49 17.74 8.92
C TYR A 101 11.09 16.34 8.78
N ILE A 102 11.59 15.81 9.89
CA ILE A 102 11.97 14.41 10.09
C ILE A 102 10.82 13.73 10.82
N ASN A 103 10.40 12.56 10.35
CA ASN A 103 9.35 11.74 10.97
C ASN A 103 8.03 12.53 11.27
N GLU A 104 7.55 13.33 10.32
CA GLU A 104 6.38 14.23 10.36
C GLU A 104 6.41 15.33 11.45
N ASN A 105 7.15 15.17 12.55
CA ASN A 105 7.06 15.99 13.76
C ASN A 105 8.28 16.89 14.02
N THR A 106 9.50 16.40 13.82
CA THR A 106 10.72 17.11 14.22
C THR A 106 11.16 18.09 13.14
N PHE A 107 11.07 19.38 13.41
CA PHE A 107 11.51 20.42 12.47
C PHE A 107 13.04 20.56 12.47
N PHE A 108 13.65 20.83 11.32
CA PHE A 108 15.05 21.27 11.19
C PHE A 108 15.14 22.46 10.22
N ALA A 109 16.00 23.44 10.49
CA ALA A 109 16.27 24.50 9.52
C ALA A 109 17.35 24.06 8.52
N MET A 110 17.39 24.68 7.33
CA MET A 110 18.42 24.37 6.33
C MET A 110 19.86 24.71 6.79
N GLY A 111 20.00 25.55 7.82
CA GLY A 111 21.30 25.86 8.44
C GLY A 111 21.83 24.77 9.39
N ASP A 112 20.98 23.83 9.80
CA ASP A 112 21.35 22.74 10.71
C ASP A 112 21.84 21.48 9.97
N VAL A 113 21.81 21.49 8.63
CA VAL A 113 22.17 20.33 7.79
C VAL A 113 23.67 20.33 7.51
N CYS A 114 24.31 19.15 7.59
CA CYS A 114 25.75 19.02 7.38
C CYS A 114 26.21 19.47 5.98
N GLU A 115 27.38 20.13 5.92
CA GLU A 115 27.89 20.76 4.71
C GLU A 115 28.06 19.74 3.56
N GLY A 116 27.57 20.10 2.37
CA GLY A 116 27.61 19.24 1.17
C GLY A 116 26.45 18.24 1.04
N PHE A 117 25.67 17.97 2.10
CA PHE A 117 24.46 17.16 1.99
C PHE A 117 23.24 18.04 1.63
N LYS A 118 22.68 17.83 0.43
CA LYS A 118 21.38 18.41 0.06
C LYS A 118 20.26 17.43 0.44
N PRO A 119 19.47 17.71 1.49
CA PRO A 119 18.42 16.80 1.96
C PRO A 119 17.27 16.74 0.96
N CYS A 120 16.68 15.56 0.78
CA CYS A 120 15.48 15.34 -0.01
C CYS A 120 14.51 14.40 0.72
N GLU A 121 13.22 14.48 0.41
CA GLU A 121 12.22 13.61 1.05
C GLU A 121 12.50 12.13 0.81
N GLY A 122 12.31 11.31 1.83
CA GLY A 122 12.63 9.88 1.82
C GLY A 122 14.09 9.54 2.10
N ASP A 123 15.02 10.51 2.11
CA ASP A 123 16.39 10.27 2.59
C ASP A 123 16.39 9.92 4.08
N TRP A 124 17.20 8.94 4.47
CA TRP A 124 17.41 8.59 5.87
C TRP A 124 18.49 9.47 6.50
N VAL A 125 18.16 10.03 7.67
CA VAL A 125 19.03 10.94 8.41
C VAL A 125 19.16 10.54 9.87
N GLN A 126 20.33 10.84 10.41
CA GLN A 126 20.58 10.94 11.84
C GLN A 126 20.62 12.43 12.20
N ALA A 127 19.92 12.83 13.25
CA ALA A 127 19.88 14.21 13.72
C ALA A 127 20.14 14.30 15.23
N LYS A 128 20.66 15.43 15.70
CA LYS A 128 20.57 15.84 17.11
C LYS A 128 19.36 16.75 17.27
N TYR A 129 18.56 16.55 18.31
CA TYR A 129 17.38 17.35 18.60
C TYR A 129 17.23 17.68 20.09
N PHE A 130 16.47 18.73 20.37
CA PHE A 130 15.94 19.08 21.70
C PHE A 130 14.42 19.27 21.61
N ILE A 131 13.74 19.33 22.76
CA ILE A 131 12.33 19.70 22.84
C ILE A 131 12.26 21.14 23.32
N ASN A 132 11.61 22.02 22.55
CA ASN A 132 11.47 23.42 22.90
C ASN A 132 10.44 23.56 24.04
N PRO A 133 10.82 24.07 25.24
CA PRO A 133 9.95 24.09 26.42
C PRO A 133 8.78 25.09 26.32
N THR A 134 8.74 25.95 25.29
CA THR A 134 7.64 26.88 25.05
C THR A 134 6.60 26.36 24.06
N THR A 135 7.00 25.54 23.08
CA THR A 135 6.12 24.99 22.04
C THR A 135 5.81 23.50 22.24
N TRP A 136 6.61 22.79 23.06
CA TRP A 136 6.55 21.34 23.30
C TRP A 136 6.72 20.46 22.03
N ASN A 137 7.35 21.03 21.01
CA ASN A 137 7.73 20.35 19.77
C ASN A 137 9.24 20.02 19.77
N SER A 138 9.64 18.99 19.04
CA SER A 138 11.04 18.69 18.78
C SER A 138 11.64 19.55 17.65
N GLU A 139 12.82 20.12 17.93
CA GLU A 139 13.61 20.94 17.01
C GLU A 139 15.01 20.32 16.87
N ALA A 140 15.41 20.01 15.63
CA ALA A 140 16.69 19.41 15.28
C ALA A 140 17.73 20.49 14.92
N VAL A 141 18.95 20.32 15.45
CA VAL A 141 20.03 21.32 15.46
C VAL A 141 21.33 20.84 14.81
N ALA A 142 21.35 19.59 14.35
CA ALA A 142 22.37 19.04 13.47
C ALA A 142 21.75 17.85 12.71
N VAL A 143 21.84 17.82 11.38
CA VAL A 143 21.25 16.75 10.53
C VAL A 143 22.27 16.22 9.53
N GLN A 144 22.51 14.91 9.53
CA GLN A 144 23.45 14.20 8.64
C GLN A 144 22.79 12.97 8.01
N PRO A 145 23.22 12.49 6.82
CA PRO A 145 22.71 11.26 6.25
C PRO A 145 23.06 10.05 7.13
N LEU A 146 22.12 9.11 7.31
CA LEU A 146 22.27 7.96 8.21
C LEU A 146 23.40 7.00 7.75
N ARG A 147 23.43 6.71 6.44
CA ARG A 147 24.45 5.90 5.77
C ARG A 147 24.76 6.53 4.41
N TYR A 148 26.04 6.56 4.03
CA TYR A 148 26.48 7.00 2.71
C TYR A 148 27.69 6.17 2.24
N LYS A 149 27.93 6.16 0.92
CA LYS A 149 29.13 5.56 0.32
C LYS A 149 29.50 6.25 -1.00
N GLN A 150 30.78 6.20 -1.36
CA GLN A 150 31.24 6.56 -2.71
C GLN A 150 31.13 5.33 -3.63
N VAL A 151 30.79 5.54 -4.90
CA VAL A 151 30.75 4.51 -5.94
C VAL A 151 31.37 5.08 -7.21
N ASP A 152 32.45 4.48 -7.68
CA ASP A 152 33.26 4.98 -8.80
C ASP A 152 33.07 4.14 -10.07
N LYS A 153 33.15 4.78 -11.25
CA LYS A 153 33.09 4.17 -12.58
C LYS A 153 31.81 3.35 -12.84
N VAL A 154 30.70 3.83 -12.31
CA VAL A 154 29.35 3.29 -12.53
C VAL A 154 28.70 3.93 -13.76
N ARG A 155 27.69 3.32 -14.39
CA ARG A 155 27.06 3.85 -15.62
C ARG A 155 25.66 4.39 -15.40
N ILE A 156 25.30 5.45 -16.12
CA ILE A 156 23.91 5.91 -16.19
C ILE A 156 23.09 4.92 -17.03
N SER A 157 22.19 4.17 -16.39
CA SER A 157 21.44 3.07 -17.00
C SER A 157 20.12 3.51 -17.66
N SER A 158 19.44 4.52 -17.11
CA SER A 158 18.29 5.22 -17.72
C SER A 158 18.20 6.68 -17.28
N ILE A 159 17.51 7.50 -18.10
CA ILE A 159 17.06 8.86 -17.79
C ILE A 159 15.68 9.03 -18.42
N CYS A 160 14.72 9.58 -17.68
CA CYS A 160 13.40 9.99 -18.17
C CYS A 160 12.97 11.28 -17.47
N GLY A 161 12.58 12.31 -18.25
CA GLY A 161 12.24 13.63 -17.71
C GLY A 161 13.36 14.22 -16.86
N ARG A 162 13.07 14.49 -15.57
CA ARG A 162 14.03 15.02 -14.59
C ARG A 162 14.66 13.95 -13.68
N SER A 163 14.49 12.66 -14.00
CA SER A 163 14.90 11.54 -13.13
C SER A 163 15.71 10.49 -13.90
N GLY A 164 16.47 9.66 -13.19
CA GLY A 164 17.24 8.58 -13.80
C GLY A 164 17.77 7.56 -12.81
N THR A 165 18.50 6.56 -13.33
CA THR A 165 19.13 5.52 -12.50
C THR A 165 20.55 5.19 -12.95
N VAL A 166 21.46 5.03 -12.00
CA VAL A 166 22.85 4.59 -12.18
C VAL A 166 22.96 3.10 -11.80
N ASP A 167 23.61 2.31 -12.66
CA ASP A 167 23.75 0.85 -12.59
C ASP A 167 22.51 0.11 -12.08
N GLU A 168 21.34 0.53 -12.58
CA GLU A 168 20.00 -0.01 -12.30
C GLU A 168 19.66 -0.19 -10.81
N SER A 169 20.36 0.52 -9.90
CA SER A 169 20.31 0.30 -8.45
C SER A 169 20.40 1.57 -7.60
N ILE A 170 20.89 2.66 -8.17
CA ILE A 170 21.02 3.98 -7.55
C ILE A 170 20.06 4.95 -8.27
N PHE A 171 19.16 5.60 -7.55
CA PHE A 171 18.22 6.59 -8.09
C PHE A 171 18.82 8.00 -8.12
N PHE A 172 18.34 8.86 -9.03
CA PHE A 172 18.63 10.29 -8.99
C PHE A 172 17.53 11.16 -9.60
N THR A 173 17.50 12.43 -9.20
CA THR A 173 16.76 13.50 -9.88
C THR A 173 17.68 14.68 -10.18
N LEU A 174 17.50 15.32 -11.34
CA LEU A 174 18.30 16.49 -11.75
C LEU A 174 18.12 17.69 -10.79
N ASP A 175 17.02 17.73 -10.04
CA ASP A 175 16.75 18.73 -9.01
C ASP A 175 17.49 18.48 -7.68
N SER A 176 17.87 17.22 -7.40
CA SER A 176 18.60 16.84 -6.18
C SER A 176 20.10 16.64 -6.39
N LEU A 177 20.55 16.53 -7.65
CA LEU A 177 21.93 16.29 -8.04
C LEU A 177 22.81 17.55 -8.04
N ILE A 178 24.03 17.39 -7.54
CA ILE A 178 25.17 18.26 -7.79
C ILE A 178 25.88 17.78 -9.06
N LEU A 179 25.95 18.64 -10.08
CA LEU A 179 26.54 18.35 -11.39
C LEU A 179 27.69 19.34 -11.70
N PRO A 180 28.80 18.90 -12.31
CA PRO A 180 29.82 19.80 -12.85
C PRO A 180 29.25 20.79 -13.86
N HIS A 181 29.81 22.00 -13.90
CA HIS A 181 29.27 23.11 -14.70
C HIS A 181 29.25 22.77 -16.21
N GLY A 182 28.05 22.69 -16.78
CA GLY A 182 27.82 22.35 -18.20
C GLY A 182 27.73 20.85 -18.51
N TYR A 183 27.82 19.97 -17.51
CA TYR A 183 27.53 18.55 -17.69
C TYR A 183 26.02 18.29 -17.62
N SER A 184 25.45 17.77 -18.71
CA SER A 184 24.10 17.21 -18.73
C SER A 184 24.24 15.68 -18.76
N PRO A 185 23.77 14.96 -17.73
CA PRO A 185 23.84 13.50 -17.69
C PRO A 185 23.15 12.86 -18.91
N CYS A 186 23.82 11.90 -19.54
CA CYS A 186 23.32 11.13 -20.67
C CYS A 186 23.34 9.62 -20.38
N ARG A 187 22.47 8.87 -21.06
CA ARG A 187 22.41 7.41 -20.89
C ARG A 187 23.68 6.75 -21.42
N ASN A 188 24.24 5.84 -20.62
CA ASN A 188 25.52 5.15 -20.73
C ASN A 188 26.78 5.96 -20.32
N ASP A 189 26.64 7.20 -19.85
CA ASP A 189 27.77 7.95 -19.31
C ASP A 189 28.40 7.21 -18.13
N LEU A 190 29.74 7.20 -18.08
CA LEU A 190 30.52 6.64 -16.98
C LEU A 190 30.75 7.73 -15.94
N VAL A 191 30.35 7.50 -14.69
CA VAL A 191 30.33 8.51 -13.63
C VAL A 191 30.87 7.96 -12.31
N ASN A 192 31.44 8.84 -11.49
CA ASN A 192 31.61 8.64 -10.06
C ASN A 192 30.46 9.35 -9.32
N THR A 193 30.02 8.79 -8.19
CA THR A 193 28.89 9.31 -7.42
C THR A 193 29.07 9.06 -5.93
N ILE A 194 28.59 9.99 -5.11
CA ILE A 194 28.35 9.76 -3.67
C ILE A 194 26.86 9.47 -3.51
N VAL A 195 26.53 8.36 -2.84
CA VAL A 195 25.14 7.94 -2.60
C VAL A 195 24.80 7.91 -1.11
N VAL A 196 23.56 8.25 -0.80
CA VAL A 196 22.96 8.20 0.54
C VAL A 196 21.84 7.16 0.59
N GLU A 197 21.60 6.59 1.77
CA GLU A 197 20.46 5.70 2.00
C GLU A 197 19.15 6.48 1.93
N SER A 198 18.21 6.03 1.09
CA SER A 198 17.00 6.78 0.75
C SER A 198 15.88 5.84 0.30
N ASN A 199 14.67 6.06 0.82
CA ASN A 199 13.43 5.38 0.43
C ASN A 199 12.77 6.00 -0.82
N GLN A 200 13.48 6.81 -1.60
CA GLN A 200 12.95 7.31 -2.87
C GLN A 200 12.84 6.19 -3.90
N SER A 201 11.68 6.08 -4.56
CA SER A 201 11.40 5.06 -5.57
C SER A 201 11.45 3.63 -5.01
N CYS A 202 11.75 2.62 -5.84
CA CYS A 202 11.99 1.23 -5.43
C CYS A 202 13.45 0.94 -5.02
N TYR A 203 14.30 1.97 -5.03
CA TYR A 203 15.73 1.88 -4.77
C TYR A 203 16.04 2.16 -3.29
N ILE A 204 17.25 1.78 -2.85
CA ILE A 204 17.73 1.99 -1.47
C ILE A 204 18.78 3.12 -1.40
N TRP A 205 19.34 3.50 -2.55
CA TRP A 205 20.43 4.47 -2.67
C TRP A 205 20.03 5.60 -3.61
N ARG A 206 20.23 6.85 -3.18
CA ARG A 206 20.09 8.06 -3.99
C ARG A 206 21.45 8.71 -4.22
N ALA A 207 21.75 9.10 -5.46
CA ALA A 207 22.93 9.90 -5.77
C ALA A 207 22.78 11.36 -5.31
N LEU A 208 23.82 11.88 -4.64
CA LEU A 208 23.98 13.31 -4.34
C LEU A 208 24.64 14.06 -5.50
N CYS A 209 25.53 13.40 -6.25
CA CYS A 209 26.29 14.00 -7.34
C CYS A 209 26.56 12.99 -8.47
N LEU A 210 26.81 13.48 -9.69
CA LEU A 210 27.34 12.69 -10.80
C LEU A 210 28.53 13.43 -11.42
N VAL A 211 29.73 12.87 -11.31
CA VAL A 211 30.96 13.41 -11.89
C VAL A 211 31.38 12.50 -13.07
N PRO A 212 31.42 12.97 -14.32
CA PRO A 212 31.77 12.13 -15.46
C PRO A 212 33.24 11.71 -15.40
N VAL A 213 33.48 10.43 -15.62
CA VAL A 213 34.82 9.83 -15.68
C VAL A 213 35.39 10.05 -17.08
N SER A 214 36.34 10.99 -17.20
CA SER A 214 36.99 11.37 -18.45
C SER A 214 37.60 10.18 -19.19
N GLN A 215 36.87 9.62 -20.16
CA GLN A 215 37.45 8.80 -21.22
C GLN A 215 38.14 9.72 -22.22
N ASN A 216 39.29 9.29 -22.77
CA ASN A 216 40.18 10.17 -23.52
C ASN A 216 39.55 10.69 -24.82
N GLY A 217 39.14 11.95 -24.81
CA GLY A 217 39.22 12.86 -25.95
C GLY A 217 38.24 12.64 -27.10
N GLN A 218 36.98 13.08 -26.94
CA GLN A 218 36.22 13.65 -28.06
C GLN A 218 35.30 14.78 -27.59
N SER A 219 35.70 16.02 -27.89
CA SER A 219 34.94 17.22 -27.58
C SER A 219 34.00 17.59 -28.73
N HIS A 220 32.69 17.43 -28.53
CA HIS A 220 31.68 17.96 -29.45
C HIS A 220 30.97 19.17 -28.84
N SER A 221 31.52 20.36 -29.12
CA SER A 221 30.78 21.61 -29.02
C SER A 221 29.79 21.73 -30.18
N ASN A 222 28.53 22.05 -29.88
CA ASN A 222 27.80 23.15 -30.52
C ASN A 222 26.45 23.34 -29.82
N GLY A 223 26.26 24.49 -29.20
CA GLY A 223 24.96 24.90 -28.67
C GLY A 223 24.10 25.53 -29.75
N VAL A 224 22.79 25.28 -29.71
CA VAL A 224 21.77 26.07 -30.41
C VAL A 224 20.74 26.49 -29.37
N ASN A 225 20.67 27.78 -29.06
CA ASN A 225 19.60 28.34 -28.24
C ASN A 225 18.30 28.37 -29.06
N LEU A 226 17.27 27.65 -28.62
CA LEU A 226 15.94 27.65 -29.24
C LEU A 226 14.82 27.50 -28.18
N ASP A 227 14.80 28.42 -27.22
CA ASP A 227 13.69 28.62 -26.29
C ASP A 227 13.19 30.08 -26.37
N GLU A 228 12.09 30.32 -27.09
CA GLU A 228 11.25 31.49 -26.86
C GLU A 228 10.26 31.13 -25.73
N PRO A 229 10.06 31.94 -24.68
CA PRO A 229 9.25 31.54 -23.53
C PRO A 229 7.83 31.11 -23.91
N TYR A 230 7.33 30.02 -23.32
CA TYR A 230 6.02 29.44 -23.63
C TYR A 230 4.86 30.45 -23.48
N GLU A 231 5.00 31.43 -22.58
CA GLU A 231 4.04 32.55 -22.45
C GLU A 231 3.98 33.46 -23.68
N ASN A 232 5.09 33.68 -24.39
CA ASN A 232 5.06 34.49 -25.62
C ASN A 232 4.23 33.83 -26.70
N LEU A 233 4.28 32.50 -26.84
CA LEU A 233 3.50 31.76 -27.84
C LEU A 233 1.98 31.96 -27.66
N MET A 234 1.49 32.05 -26.43
CA MET A 234 0.06 32.18 -26.13
C MET A 234 -0.45 33.63 -26.19
N ARG A 235 0.45 34.62 -26.18
CA ARG A 235 0.09 36.05 -26.23
C ARG A 235 -0.29 36.48 -27.66
N ASP A 236 -1.17 37.47 -27.70
CA ASP A 236 -1.51 38.20 -28.92
C ASP A 236 -0.27 38.99 -29.41
N LYS A 237 0.15 38.79 -30.67
CA LYS A 237 1.39 39.33 -31.28
C LYS A 237 1.10 40.15 -32.54
N GLY A 238 2.04 41.02 -32.93
CA GLY A 238 2.02 41.73 -34.22
C GLY A 238 0.88 42.75 -34.43
N GLY A 239 0.14 43.11 -33.37
CA GLY A 239 -1.09 43.91 -33.46
C GLY A 239 -2.35 43.09 -33.77
N LEU A 240 -2.26 41.77 -33.84
CA LEU A 240 -3.42 40.88 -34.00
C LEU A 240 -4.08 40.60 -32.65
N GLU A 241 -5.41 40.50 -32.64
CA GLU A 241 -6.19 39.93 -31.53
C GLU A 241 -6.87 38.65 -32.01
N VAL A 242 -6.66 37.53 -31.31
CA VAL A 242 -7.24 36.22 -31.66
C VAL A 242 -8.25 35.78 -30.59
N SER A 243 -9.44 35.36 -31.02
CA SER A 243 -10.55 34.99 -30.12
C SER A 243 -10.13 34.00 -29.01
N ARG A 244 -10.60 34.23 -27.78
CA ARG A 244 -10.20 33.48 -26.58
C ARG A 244 -11.11 32.32 -26.18
N MET A 245 -12.28 32.18 -26.82
CA MET A 245 -13.24 31.13 -26.49
C MET A 245 -13.06 29.94 -27.43
N THR A 246 -12.54 28.83 -26.88
CA THR A 246 -12.01 27.70 -27.66
C THR A 246 -12.42 26.32 -27.12
N ASN A 247 -13.36 26.29 -26.17
CA ASN A 247 -13.89 25.07 -25.56
C ASN A 247 -15.24 24.70 -26.18
N PHE A 248 -15.34 23.52 -26.79
CA PHE A 248 -16.55 23.00 -27.45
C PHE A 248 -17.65 22.57 -26.46
N GLY A 249 -17.32 22.47 -25.17
CA GLY A 249 -18.17 21.92 -24.11
C GLY A 249 -18.24 20.40 -24.15
N THR A 250 -19.27 19.87 -23.50
CA THR A 250 -19.59 18.44 -23.48
C THR A 250 -20.27 18.01 -24.79
N LEU A 251 -19.82 16.89 -25.35
CA LEU A 251 -20.36 16.22 -26.54
C LEU A 251 -20.70 14.77 -26.22
N LYS A 252 -21.75 14.21 -26.82
CA LYS A 252 -21.98 12.75 -26.82
C LYS A 252 -21.01 12.07 -27.78
N GLN A 253 -20.57 10.85 -27.46
CA GLN A 253 -19.80 10.05 -28.41
C GLN A 253 -20.58 9.84 -29.73
N GLY A 254 -19.99 10.22 -30.86
CA GLY A 254 -20.61 10.28 -32.19
C GLY A 254 -21.18 11.64 -32.60
N GLU A 255 -21.32 12.61 -31.69
CA GLU A 255 -21.76 13.97 -31.99
C GLU A 255 -20.69 14.77 -32.75
N SER A 256 -21.10 15.77 -33.54
CA SER A 256 -20.16 16.72 -34.19
C SER A 256 -20.63 18.17 -34.02
N LYS A 257 -19.70 19.06 -33.67
CA LYS A 257 -19.99 20.46 -33.32
C LYS A 257 -18.95 21.39 -33.95
N ARG A 258 -19.41 22.54 -34.49
CA ARG A 258 -18.56 23.55 -35.13
C ARG A 258 -18.32 24.77 -34.25
N MET A 259 -17.14 25.35 -34.36
CA MET A 259 -16.72 26.60 -33.73
C MET A 259 -16.06 27.52 -34.76
N ILE A 260 -16.12 28.84 -34.54
CA ILE A 260 -15.47 29.84 -35.37
C ILE A 260 -14.47 30.62 -34.52
N ILE A 261 -13.18 30.52 -34.85
CA ILE A 261 -12.13 31.38 -34.31
C ILE A 261 -11.99 32.59 -35.23
N TRP A 262 -11.95 33.79 -34.65
CA TRP A 262 -11.71 35.03 -35.40
C TRP A 262 -10.34 35.62 -35.07
N ILE A 263 -9.76 36.28 -36.07
CA ILE A 263 -8.48 36.99 -36.00
C ILE A 263 -8.74 38.40 -36.53
N GLU A 264 -8.45 39.41 -35.72
CA GLU A 264 -8.60 40.84 -36.08
C GLU A 264 -7.24 41.52 -36.07
N ASN A 265 -6.91 42.26 -37.12
CA ASN A 265 -5.69 43.07 -37.16
C ASN A 265 -5.97 44.49 -36.65
N LYS A 266 -5.54 44.79 -35.42
CA LYS A 266 -5.59 46.13 -34.81
C LYS A 266 -4.25 46.89 -34.94
N GLY A 267 -3.26 46.30 -35.60
CA GLY A 267 -1.98 46.93 -35.93
C GLY A 267 -2.08 47.86 -37.14
N SER A 268 -1.03 48.64 -37.37
CA SER A 268 -0.89 49.56 -38.50
C SER A 268 -0.30 48.92 -39.77
N VAL A 269 0.02 47.62 -39.73
CA VAL A 269 0.72 46.88 -40.79
C VAL A 269 -0.12 45.64 -41.16
N PRO A 270 -0.29 45.30 -42.45
CA PRO A 270 -0.97 44.05 -42.85
C PRO A 270 -0.21 42.83 -42.33
N GLN A 271 -0.94 41.77 -41.98
CA GLN A 271 -0.39 40.54 -41.41
C GLN A 271 -0.87 39.32 -42.20
N SER A 272 0.05 38.47 -42.64
CA SER A 272 -0.28 37.30 -43.46
C SER A 272 -0.35 36.03 -42.63
N LEU A 273 -1.50 35.36 -42.61
CA LEU A 273 -1.62 34.00 -42.08
C LEU A 273 -1.14 33.01 -43.15
N ILE A 274 -0.05 32.30 -42.83
CA ILE A 274 0.63 31.35 -43.72
C ILE A 274 0.26 29.91 -43.38
N SER A 275 0.03 29.60 -42.10
CA SER A 275 -0.34 28.24 -41.67
C SER A 275 -1.31 28.22 -40.49
N CYS A 276 -2.16 27.21 -40.48
CA CYS A 276 -3.03 26.83 -39.36
C CYS A 276 -2.85 25.32 -39.17
N ARG A 277 -2.42 24.89 -37.98
CA ARG A 277 -2.12 23.48 -37.67
C ARG A 277 -2.35 23.17 -36.20
N ILE A 278 -2.76 21.96 -35.87
CA ILE A 278 -2.66 21.43 -34.50
C ILE A 278 -1.21 20.98 -34.25
N ALA A 279 -0.70 21.26 -33.05
CA ALA A 279 0.54 20.70 -32.54
C ALA A 279 0.26 19.35 -31.84
N GLY A 280 0.57 18.26 -32.54
CA GLY A 280 0.46 16.89 -32.06
C GLY A 280 0.87 15.92 -33.17
N TRP A 281 1.40 14.74 -32.83
CA TRP A 281 1.83 13.73 -33.81
C TRP A 281 0.72 12.72 -34.18
N VAL A 282 -0.45 12.79 -33.54
CA VAL A 282 -1.61 11.95 -33.87
C VAL A 282 -2.25 12.46 -35.16
N LYS A 283 -2.11 11.70 -36.25
CA LYS A 283 -2.89 11.94 -37.47
C LYS A 283 -4.29 11.35 -37.33
N ASP A 284 -5.27 12.22 -37.60
CA ASP A 284 -6.69 11.96 -37.83
C ASP A 284 -7.50 11.42 -36.64
N LYS A 285 -8.44 12.24 -36.13
CA LYS A 285 -9.90 12.08 -36.37
C LYS A 285 -10.83 12.91 -35.47
N GLN A 286 -10.34 13.52 -34.38
CA GLN A 286 -11.22 14.27 -33.46
C GLN A 286 -11.52 15.72 -33.91
N PHE A 287 -10.62 16.38 -34.64
CA PHE A 287 -10.84 17.73 -35.16
C PHE A 287 -10.54 17.84 -36.66
N SER A 288 -11.26 18.71 -37.36
CA SER A 288 -11.06 19.05 -38.77
C SER A 288 -11.29 20.54 -39.06
N PHE A 289 -10.76 21.02 -40.19
CA PHE A 289 -10.69 22.44 -40.54
C PHE A 289 -11.44 22.77 -41.83
N HIS A 290 -12.11 23.92 -41.84
CA HIS A 290 -12.49 24.60 -43.08
C HIS A 290 -12.08 26.08 -43.05
N ILE A 291 -11.48 26.52 -44.16
CA ILE A 291 -11.12 27.91 -44.41
C ILE A 291 -11.94 28.36 -45.63
N PRO A 292 -12.68 29.48 -45.56
CA PRO A 292 -13.38 30.01 -46.73
C PRO A 292 -12.37 30.49 -47.79
N GLN A 293 -12.44 29.91 -48.99
CA GLN A 293 -11.74 30.47 -50.15
C GLN A 293 -12.40 31.79 -50.59
N LYS A 294 -11.66 32.61 -51.35
CA LYS A 294 -12.03 33.97 -51.78
C LYS A 294 -13.53 34.15 -52.09
N CYS A 295 -14.21 34.97 -51.30
CA CYS A 295 -15.37 35.72 -51.79
C CYS A 295 -14.88 37.05 -52.37
N GLU A 296 -15.12 37.29 -53.65
CA GLU A 296 -14.90 38.61 -54.26
C GLU A 296 -16.14 39.50 -54.03
N ASN A 297 -15.93 40.68 -53.44
CA ASN A 297 -16.76 41.88 -53.56
C ASN A 297 -18.28 41.78 -53.24
N SER A 298 -18.67 41.85 -51.97
CA SER A 298 -19.75 42.76 -51.51
C SER A 298 -19.89 42.78 -49.96
N PRO A 299 -20.08 43.96 -49.30
CA PRO A 299 -20.17 44.03 -47.83
C PRO A 299 -21.56 43.76 -47.19
N GLU A 300 -22.59 43.37 -47.95
CA GLU A 300 -23.99 43.47 -47.49
C GLU A 300 -24.75 42.12 -47.34
N ALA A 301 -24.13 40.98 -47.66
CA ALA A 301 -24.84 39.70 -47.81
C ALA A 301 -24.97 38.81 -46.54
N TYR A 302 -24.40 39.19 -45.39
CA TYR A 302 -24.29 38.31 -44.20
C TYR A 302 -25.09 38.77 -42.96
N LEU A 303 -26.09 39.65 -43.12
CA LEU A 303 -26.97 40.12 -42.02
C LEU A 303 -28.45 39.78 -42.25
N SER A 304 -28.78 38.49 -42.41
CA SER A 304 -30.18 38.06 -42.62
C SER A 304 -30.57 36.64 -42.15
N SER A 305 -29.95 36.09 -41.09
CA SER A 305 -30.48 34.87 -40.43
C SER A 305 -30.12 34.67 -38.95
N PHE A 306 -30.36 35.66 -38.09
CA PHE A 306 -30.45 35.44 -36.63
C PHE A 306 -31.62 36.24 -36.04
N PRO A 307 -32.66 35.59 -35.49
CA PRO A 307 -33.73 36.29 -34.79
C PRO A 307 -33.26 36.74 -33.40
N ILE A 308 -33.02 38.04 -33.25
CA ILE A 308 -32.76 38.65 -31.94
C ILE A 308 -34.10 39.13 -31.36
N ASN A 309 -34.63 38.42 -30.38
CA ASN A 309 -35.62 39.00 -29.48
C ASN A 309 -34.87 39.83 -28.42
N GLN A 310 -34.90 41.15 -28.57
CA GLN A 310 -34.54 42.06 -27.49
C GLN A 310 -35.73 42.25 -26.56
N GLU A 311 -35.61 41.80 -25.32
CA GLU A 311 -36.26 42.48 -24.20
C GLU A 311 -35.47 42.23 -22.89
N ASN A 312 -35.58 43.18 -21.96
CA ASN A 312 -35.08 43.10 -20.58
C ASN A 312 -33.56 42.95 -20.37
N LEU A 313 -32.84 44.06 -20.61
CA LEU A 313 -31.60 44.36 -19.88
C LEU A 313 -31.67 45.77 -19.27
N SER A 314 -32.13 45.88 -18.02
CA SER A 314 -31.82 47.05 -17.18
C SER A 314 -31.95 46.74 -15.68
N LYS A 315 -31.03 47.32 -14.89
CA LYS A 315 -31.08 47.51 -13.42
C LYS A 315 -31.03 46.26 -12.53
N ALA A 316 -29.82 45.97 -12.04
CA ALA A 316 -29.59 45.26 -10.79
C ALA A 316 -28.45 45.93 -10.01
N ALA A 317 -28.76 46.94 -9.19
CA ALA A 317 -27.84 47.53 -8.21
C ALA A 317 -28.60 48.38 -7.16
N VAL A 318 -28.05 48.42 -5.94
CA VAL A 318 -28.46 49.22 -4.75
C VAL A 318 -29.66 48.67 -3.94
N ASN A 319 -29.51 48.71 -2.62
CA ASN A 319 -30.33 48.06 -1.60
C ASN A 319 -31.40 48.99 -1.01
N SER A 320 -32.47 48.44 -0.40
CA SER A 320 -32.85 48.77 1.00
C SER A 320 -33.98 47.90 1.58
N TYR A 321 -33.74 47.44 2.82
CA TYR A 321 -34.63 47.00 3.92
C TYR A 321 -36.16 47.29 3.89
N ASN A 322 -36.91 46.32 4.46
CA ASN A 322 -38.18 46.43 5.21
C ASN A 322 -39.46 46.91 4.46
N ASP A 323 -40.70 46.65 4.92
CA ASP A 323 -41.19 45.97 6.15
C ASP A 323 -42.58 45.31 5.93
N SER A 324 -42.93 44.30 6.76
CA SER A 324 -44.30 43.87 7.16
C SER A 324 -45.37 43.53 6.08
N GLY A 325 -46.46 42.87 6.48
CA GLY A 325 -47.68 42.75 5.64
C GLY A 325 -48.41 41.41 5.67
N GLU A 326 -49.34 41.27 6.62
CA GLU A 326 -50.13 40.09 6.95
C GLU A 326 -50.99 39.44 5.83
N THR A 327 -51.11 38.11 5.92
CA THR A 327 -52.30 37.26 5.67
C THR A 327 -53.38 37.65 4.65
N THR A 328 -53.79 36.68 3.81
CA THR A 328 -55.06 35.96 4.04
C THR A 328 -55.14 34.63 3.30
N HIS A 329 -55.96 33.71 3.81
CA HIS A 329 -56.38 32.50 3.09
C HIS A 329 -57.50 32.81 2.10
N GLU A 330 -57.65 32.01 1.04
CA GLU A 330 -58.86 31.23 0.66
C GLU A 330 -58.83 30.86 -0.85
N SER A 331 -59.51 29.81 -1.34
CA SER A 331 -59.79 28.50 -0.74
C SER A 331 -60.20 27.47 -1.83
N LEU A 332 -60.01 26.19 -1.51
CA LEU A 332 -60.87 25.05 -1.88
C LEU A 332 -61.17 24.67 -3.35
N ASN A 333 -60.91 23.38 -3.62
CA ASN A 333 -61.84 22.39 -4.21
C ASN A 333 -61.86 22.05 -5.71
N ASN A 334 -61.13 20.96 -6.02
CA ASN A 334 -61.69 19.60 -6.20
C ASN A 334 -62.03 19.02 -7.61
N THR A 335 -61.47 17.82 -7.81
CA THR A 335 -62.11 16.58 -8.39
C THR A 335 -62.50 16.53 -9.88
N SER A 336 -62.38 15.41 -10.61
CA SER A 336 -61.71 14.10 -10.37
C SER A 336 -61.92 13.15 -11.58
N VAL A 337 -61.48 11.87 -11.45
CA VAL A 337 -62.07 10.67 -12.09
C VAL A 337 -61.71 10.36 -13.56
N MET A 338 -60.59 9.61 -13.68
CA MET A 338 -60.49 8.25 -14.26
C MET A 338 -60.53 7.93 -15.79
N LYS A 339 -59.65 6.95 -16.09
CA LYS A 339 -59.81 5.75 -16.94
C LYS A 339 -59.44 5.79 -18.44
N ASN A 340 -58.27 5.18 -18.68
CA ASN A 340 -58.04 4.05 -19.58
C ASN A 340 -58.67 4.04 -20.99
N GLY A 341 -57.80 3.99 -22.01
CA GLY A 341 -57.51 2.66 -22.58
C GLY A 341 -57.46 2.49 -24.11
N VAL A 342 -56.26 2.12 -24.58
CA VAL A 342 -55.99 1.20 -25.72
C VAL A 342 -56.18 1.74 -27.15
N ILE A 343 -55.36 1.20 -28.06
CA ILE A 343 -55.12 1.57 -29.47
C ILE A 343 -55.98 0.66 -30.38
N PRO A 344 -56.33 1.08 -31.61
CA PRO A 344 -55.96 0.25 -32.77
C PRO A 344 -55.52 1.04 -34.03
N ASP A 345 -54.73 0.36 -34.89
CA ASP A 345 -54.30 0.82 -36.21
C ASP A 345 -55.40 0.71 -37.30
N LEU A 346 -55.14 1.32 -38.48
CA LEU A 346 -55.52 0.97 -39.88
C LEU A 346 -55.18 2.21 -40.76
N VAL A 347 -54.54 2.27 -41.95
CA VAL A 347 -54.15 1.39 -43.09
C VAL A 347 -54.78 1.90 -44.41
N LYS A 348 -53.92 2.38 -45.35
CA LYS A 348 -54.08 2.53 -46.82
C LYS A 348 -55.26 3.38 -47.38
N ASP A 349 -55.25 3.99 -48.58
CA ASP A 349 -54.75 3.66 -49.95
C ASP A 349 -54.14 4.93 -50.63
N GLU A 350 -53.04 4.90 -51.40
CA GLU A 350 -52.92 4.59 -52.86
C GLU A 350 -53.75 5.51 -53.80
N ASN A 351 -53.29 6.08 -54.93
CA ASN A 351 -52.17 5.76 -55.86
C ASN A 351 -51.41 7.08 -56.29
N LEU A 352 -50.98 7.50 -57.52
CA LEU A 352 -51.11 7.06 -58.93
C LEU A 352 -49.99 7.67 -59.88
N HIS A 353 -49.31 6.81 -60.66
CA HIS A 353 -48.45 7.00 -61.89
C HIS A 353 -47.17 7.89 -62.00
N ASN A 354 -46.04 7.17 -62.10
CA ASN A 354 -45.06 7.07 -63.22
C ASN A 354 -44.20 8.26 -63.71
N GLY A 355 -42.88 8.02 -63.67
CA GLY A 355 -41.85 8.64 -64.51
C GLY A 355 -40.49 7.98 -64.22
N GLU A 356 -39.99 7.13 -65.13
CA GLU A 356 -38.68 6.46 -65.00
C GLU A 356 -37.60 7.28 -65.71
N ASP A 357 -36.42 7.43 -65.12
CA ASP A 357 -35.15 7.55 -65.85
C ASP A 357 -33.96 7.19 -64.95
N GLU A 358 -32.88 6.66 -65.53
CA GLU A 358 -31.73 6.15 -64.76
C GLU A 358 -30.70 7.23 -64.41
N GLN A 359 -30.20 7.22 -63.16
CA GLN A 359 -28.83 7.64 -62.89
C GLN A 359 -28.24 6.98 -61.64
N ARG A 360 -26.90 6.91 -61.58
CA ARG A 360 -26.14 6.12 -60.61
C ARG A 360 -25.71 6.97 -59.42
N GLU A 361 -25.82 6.41 -58.22
CA GLU A 361 -25.03 6.90 -57.08
C GLU A 361 -23.61 6.37 -57.21
N ASP A 362 -22.71 7.15 -57.82
CA ASP A 362 -21.28 6.88 -57.80
C ASP A 362 -20.70 7.19 -56.40
N VAL A 363 -19.76 6.35 -55.95
CA VAL A 363 -19.18 6.42 -54.60
C VAL A 363 -18.13 7.52 -54.52
N GLU A 364 -18.36 8.55 -53.71
CA GLU A 364 -17.29 9.53 -53.39
C GLU A 364 -16.23 8.92 -52.46
N GLU A 365 -14.97 8.96 -52.90
CA GLU A 365 -13.81 8.58 -52.09
C GLU A 365 -13.55 9.58 -50.94
N PRO A 366 -12.95 9.15 -49.81
CA PRO A 366 -12.55 10.07 -48.74
C PRO A 366 -11.53 11.12 -49.23
N ILE A 367 -11.92 12.39 -49.09
CA ILE A 367 -11.18 13.57 -49.57
C ILE A 367 -9.77 13.63 -48.93
N LYS A 368 -8.75 13.78 -49.79
CA LYS A 368 -7.33 13.87 -49.40
C LYS A 368 -7.01 15.25 -48.78
N HIS A 369 -6.06 15.27 -47.84
CA HIS A 369 -5.72 16.44 -47.01
C HIS A 369 -5.52 17.75 -47.82
N VAL A 370 -6.22 18.81 -47.42
CA VAL A 370 -5.98 20.17 -47.91
C VAL A 370 -4.91 20.85 -47.05
N ASN A 371 -3.68 20.92 -47.57
CA ASN A 371 -2.72 21.90 -47.09
C ASN A 371 -3.12 23.30 -47.58
N ILE A 372 -2.83 24.34 -46.79
CA ILE A 372 -3.11 25.73 -47.18
C ILE A 372 -2.14 26.15 -48.28
N THR A 373 -2.62 26.29 -49.52
CA THR A 373 -1.83 26.71 -50.68
C THR A 373 -2.07 28.18 -51.07
N GLY A 374 -2.42 29.04 -50.09
CA GLY A 374 -2.69 30.45 -50.31
C GLY A 374 -2.49 31.28 -49.05
N GLU A 375 -1.70 32.34 -49.16
CA GLU A 375 -1.42 33.30 -48.10
C GLU A 375 -2.64 34.20 -47.84
N ILE A 376 -3.09 34.29 -46.59
CA ILE A 376 -4.27 35.09 -46.21
C ILE A 376 -3.81 36.40 -45.57
N VAL A 377 -3.75 37.46 -46.38
CA VAL A 377 -3.37 38.81 -45.93
C VAL A 377 -4.53 39.47 -45.17
N ILE A 378 -4.31 39.80 -43.90
CA ILE A 378 -5.25 40.52 -43.04
C ILE A 378 -4.83 42.00 -42.99
N PRO A 379 -5.52 42.93 -43.69
CA PRO A 379 -5.17 44.35 -43.69
C PRO A 379 -5.41 44.99 -42.31
N PRO A 380 -4.81 46.16 -42.01
CA PRO A 380 -5.14 46.96 -40.83
C PRO A 380 -6.66 47.21 -40.71
N GLY A 381 -7.23 46.93 -39.54
CA GLY A 381 -8.68 46.95 -39.28
C GLY A 381 -9.48 45.76 -39.83
N GLY A 382 -8.84 44.83 -40.55
CA GLY A 382 -9.47 43.66 -41.14
C GLY A 382 -9.71 42.52 -40.16
N LYS A 383 -10.71 41.68 -40.46
CA LYS A 383 -10.99 40.43 -39.72
C LYS A 383 -11.03 39.24 -40.67
N THR A 384 -10.58 38.07 -40.19
CA THR A 384 -10.74 36.78 -40.85
C THR A 384 -11.21 35.71 -39.86
N PHE A 385 -11.71 34.60 -40.39
CA PHE A 385 -12.42 33.56 -39.64
C PHE A 385 -11.95 32.15 -40.05
N ILE A 386 -11.73 31.29 -39.05
CA ILE A 386 -11.34 29.89 -39.20
C ILE A 386 -12.44 29.03 -38.60
N VAL A 387 -12.98 28.06 -39.37
CA VAL A 387 -14.00 27.13 -38.88
C VAL A 387 -13.32 25.83 -38.46
N ILE A 388 -13.59 25.41 -37.23
CA ILE A 388 -13.06 24.17 -36.64
C ILE A 388 -14.25 23.29 -36.27
N ILE A 389 -14.22 22.03 -36.71
CA ILE A 389 -15.24 21.03 -36.40
C ILE A 389 -14.61 20.01 -35.45
N CYS A 390 -15.28 19.73 -34.33
CA CYS A 390 -14.96 18.63 -33.43
C CYS A 390 -15.94 17.48 -33.68
N THR A 391 -15.43 16.25 -33.82
CA THR A 391 -16.22 15.02 -33.95
C THR A 391 -15.83 14.07 -32.81
N ALA A 392 -16.81 13.71 -31.99
CA ALA A 392 -16.62 13.05 -30.71
C ALA A 392 -16.35 11.54 -30.83
N VAL A 393 -15.16 11.15 -31.32
CA VAL A 393 -14.80 9.74 -31.55
C VAL A 393 -14.38 9.03 -30.26
N ASN A 394 -13.46 9.61 -29.49
CA ASN A 394 -12.89 9.02 -28.28
C ASN A 394 -13.51 9.66 -27.01
N PRO A 395 -13.87 8.88 -25.98
CA PRO A 395 -14.37 9.41 -24.70
C PRO A 395 -13.25 10.02 -23.84
N GLY A 396 -13.61 10.95 -22.95
CA GLY A 396 -12.70 11.71 -22.09
C GLY A 396 -12.51 13.15 -22.53
N CYS A 397 -11.57 13.86 -21.90
CA CYS A 397 -11.23 15.25 -22.24
C CYS A 397 -10.05 15.29 -23.22
N SER A 398 -10.26 15.83 -24.43
CA SER A 398 -9.17 16.20 -25.34
C SER A 398 -8.83 17.69 -25.20
N LYS A 399 -7.53 18.00 -25.22
CA LYS A 399 -6.99 19.36 -25.19
C LYS A 399 -5.81 19.46 -26.17
N GLU A 400 -6.02 20.13 -27.29
CA GLU A 400 -5.07 20.20 -28.40
C GLU A 400 -4.62 21.65 -28.63
N LEU A 401 -3.34 21.88 -28.97
CA LEU A 401 -2.81 23.23 -29.20
C LEU A 401 -2.89 23.60 -30.69
N LEU A 402 -3.78 24.54 -31.03
CA LEU A 402 -3.82 25.19 -32.33
C LEU A 402 -2.67 26.20 -32.45
N LEU A 403 -1.89 26.11 -33.53
CA LEU A 403 -0.86 27.06 -33.93
C LEU A 403 -1.29 27.82 -35.18
N LEU A 404 -1.30 29.15 -35.07
CA LEU A 404 -1.52 30.10 -36.15
C LEU A 404 -0.18 30.73 -36.52
N GLY A 405 0.41 30.32 -37.64
CA GLY A 405 1.71 30.80 -38.12
C GLY A 405 1.55 31.95 -39.12
N PHE A 406 2.10 33.10 -38.75
CA PHE A 406 2.23 34.30 -39.58
C PHE A 406 3.67 34.46 -40.06
N SER A 407 3.95 35.43 -40.94
CA SER A 407 5.28 35.65 -41.55
C SER A 407 6.43 35.71 -40.53
N ASP A 408 6.26 36.49 -39.46
CA ASP A 408 7.33 36.81 -38.50
C ASP A 408 7.12 36.17 -37.11
N PHE A 409 5.98 35.52 -36.86
CA PHE A 409 5.64 34.97 -35.54
C PHE A 409 4.54 33.89 -35.59
N THR A 410 4.40 33.12 -34.51
CA THR A 410 3.28 32.18 -34.29
C THR A 410 2.48 32.57 -33.05
N VAL A 411 1.15 32.33 -33.07
CA VAL A 411 0.23 32.48 -31.94
C VAL A 411 -0.44 31.13 -31.62
N GLY A 412 -0.51 30.77 -30.34
CA GLY A 412 -1.11 29.54 -29.83
C GLY A 412 -2.50 29.73 -29.21
N ARG A 413 -3.38 28.73 -29.37
CA ARG A 413 -4.71 28.64 -28.72
C ARG A 413 -5.05 27.17 -28.40
N TYR A 414 -5.45 26.87 -27.17
CA TYR A 414 -5.89 25.51 -26.81
C TYR A 414 -7.34 25.28 -27.24
N LEU A 415 -7.59 24.24 -28.03
CA LEU A 415 -8.92 23.67 -28.29
C LEU A 415 -9.24 22.66 -27.20
N GLU A 416 -10.44 22.70 -26.62
CA GLU A 416 -10.86 21.78 -25.55
C GLU A 416 -12.22 21.16 -25.88
N ALA A 417 -12.37 19.85 -25.68
CA ALA A 417 -13.64 19.14 -25.84
C ALA A 417 -13.74 17.98 -24.84
N ALA A 418 -14.91 17.83 -24.18
CA ALA A 418 -15.19 16.72 -23.28
C ALA A 418 -16.20 15.78 -23.94
N VAL A 419 -15.82 14.53 -24.19
CA VAL A 419 -16.68 13.51 -24.83
C VAL A 419 -17.17 12.53 -23.78
N ILE A 420 -18.49 12.42 -23.63
CA ILE A 420 -19.13 11.49 -22.69
C ILE A 420 -19.81 10.32 -23.42
N ASN A 421 -19.81 9.16 -22.77
CA ASN A 421 -20.58 7.98 -23.14
C ASN A 421 -21.84 7.88 -22.26
N GLU A 422 -22.97 7.44 -22.82
CA GLU A 422 -24.24 7.37 -22.08
C GLU A 422 -24.18 6.43 -20.87
N LYS A 423 -23.24 5.48 -20.83
CA LYS A 423 -23.00 4.62 -19.66
C LYS A 423 -22.27 5.30 -18.51
N GLU A 424 -21.57 6.41 -18.73
CA GLU A 424 -20.94 7.20 -17.67
C GLU A 424 -21.99 7.97 -16.84
N LEU A 425 -23.10 8.37 -17.48
CA LEU A 425 -24.24 9.02 -16.81
C LEU A 425 -24.91 8.11 -15.76
N ILE A 426 -24.83 6.78 -15.93
CA ILE A 426 -25.38 5.78 -14.99
C ILE A 426 -24.58 5.74 -13.68
N ILE A 427 -23.31 6.14 -13.70
CA ILE A 427 -22.38 6.04 -12.56
C ILE A 427 -21.89 7.41 -12.05
N ALA A 428 -22.37 8.50 -12.65
CA ALA A 428 -22.14 9.88 -12.22
C ALA A 428 -22.42 10.05 -10.71
N PRO A 429 -21.74 10.98 -10.02
CA PRO A 429 -21.94 11.20 -8.59
C PRO A 429 -23.38 11.63 -8.31
N VAL A 430 -24.13 10.82 -7.54
CA VAL A 430 -25.54 11.06 -7.21
C VAL A 430 -25.69 12.29 -6.30
N GLU A 431 -24.71 12.50 -5.41
CA GLU A 431 -24.64 13.66 -4.52
C GLU A 431 -23.21 14.23 -4.44
N PRO A 432 -23.04 15.57 -4.36
CA PRO A 432 -21.73 16.20 -4.23
C PRO A 432 -21.08 15.90 -2.87
N PHE A 433 -19.75 15.82 -2.85
CA PHE A 433 -19.01 15.46 -1.63
C PHE A 433 -19.18 16.49 -0.50
N SER A 434 -19.63 16.01 0.67
CA SER A 434 -19.74 16.79 1.91
C SER A 434 -19.03 16.09 3.08
N PRO A 435 -18.05 16.74 3.75
CA PRO A 435 -17.43 16.17 4.94
C PRO A 435 -18.43 16.10 6.10
N ARG A 436 -18.57 14.94 6.76
CA ARG A 436 -19.16 14.90 8.11
C ARG A 436 -18.35 15.79 9.04
N LYS A 437 -19.03 16.59 9.86
CA LYS A 437 -18.45 17.29 11.00
C LYS A 437 -18.54 16.38 12.22
N PRO A 438 -17.50 16.24 13.05
CA PRO A 438 -17.57 15.39 14.25
C PRO A 438 -18.54 16.01 15.27
N THR A 439 -19.50 15.21 15.72
CA THR A 439 -20.47 15.61 16.75
C THR A 439 -19.83 15.43 18.13
N ILE A 440 -19.15 16.45 18.64
CA ILE A 440 -18.57 16.43 19.99
C ILE A 440 -19.71 16.53 21.02
N ILE A 441 -20.01 15.42 21.69
CA ILE A 441 -20.99 15.36 22.78
C ILE A 441 -20.23 15.40 24.12
N PRO A 442 -20.38 16.46 24.95
CA PRO A 442 -19.89 16.45 26.32
C PRO A 442 -20.90 15.73 27.24
N GLU A 443 -20.64 14.45 27.57
CA GLU A 443 -21.42 13.74 28.60
C GLU A 443 -21.02 14.20 30.02
N PRO A 444 -21.94 14.72 30.85
CA PRO A 444 -21.83 14.56 32.29
C PRO A 444 -22.04 13.08 32.66
N GLN A 445 -21.60 12.61 33.83
CA GLN A 445 -21.77 11.21 34.24
C GLN A 445 -23.02 11.01 35.12
N PRO A 446 -24.17 10.54 34.57
CA PRO A 446 -25.26 10.00 35.38
C PRO A 446 -24.92 8.62 35.94
N SER A 447 -25.79 8.10 36.80
CA SER A 447 -25.71 6.72 37.26
C SER A 447 -26.01 5.72 36.11
N LYS A 448 -25.30 4.59 36.07
CA LYS A 448 -25.34 3.63 34.94
C LYS A 448 -25.65 2.20 35.39
N THR A 449 -26.44 1.48 34.61
CA THR A 449 -26.62 0.01 34.73
C THR A 449 -26.33 -0.66 33.39
N THR A 450 -25.26 -1.44 33.30
CA THR A 450 -24.85 -2.11 32.06
C THR A 450 -25.45 -3.53 31.95
N VAL A 451 -26.43 -3.70 31.08
CA VAL A 451 -27.06 -4.99 30.75
C VAL A 451 -26.25 -5.66 29.63
N VAL A 452 -25.31 -6.53 30.02
CA VAL A 452 -24.47 -7.26 29.08
C VAL A 452 -25.19 -8.48 28.50
N ALA A 453 -25.13 -8.68 27.18
CA ALA A 453 -25.57 -9.93 26.55
C ALA A 453 -24.95 -11.18 27.22
N PRO A 454 -25.69 -12.29 27.39
CA PRO A 454 -25.14 -13.54 27.88
C PRO A 454 -24.13 -14.05 26.84
N LYS A 455 -22.83 -13.90 27.17
CA LYS A 455 -21.64 -14.17 26.32
C LYS A 455 -21.95 -15.11 25.15
N CYS A 456 -22.21 -14.53 23.97
CA CYS A 456 -22.74 -15.22 22.79
C CYS A 456 -22.09 -16.60 22.66
N ARG A 457 -22.91 -17.66 22.81
CA ARG A 457 -22.50 -18.98 23.36
C ARG A 457 -21.08 -19.37 22.95
N ARG A 458 -20.10 -19.05 23.80
CA ARG A 458 -18.77 -19.67 23.69
C ARG A 458 -19.01 -21.18 23.82
N ASN A 459 -18.72 -21.94 22.76
CA ASN A 459 -18.88 -23.40 22.76
C ASN A 459 -18.34 -23.95 24.08
N HIS A 460 -19.17 -24.68 24.83
CA HIS A 460 -19.02 -24.83 26.30
C HIS A 460 -17.67 -25.43 26.76
N ARG A 461 -16.90 -26.01 25.81
CA ARG A 461 -15.52 -26.49 25.95
C ARG A 461 -14.47 -25.35 26.09
N ARG A 462 -14.73 -24.13 25.58
CA ARG A 462 -13.79 -22.98 25.57
C ARG A 462 -13.78 -22.17 26.89
N ARG A 463 -13.65 -22.83 28.05
CA ARG A 463 -13.42 -22.17 29.35
C ARG A 463 -11.92 -22.07 29.67
N LEU A 464 -11.24 -21.11 29.05
CA LEU A 464 -9.91 -20.66 29.49
C LEU A 464 -10.06 -19.46 30.46
N PRO A 465 -9.28 -19.41 31.56
CA PRO A 465 -9.12 -18.19 32.36
C PRO A 465 -8.40 -17.11 31.54
N SER A 466 -8.87 -15.87 31.59
CA SER A 466 -8.33 -14.78 30.77
C SER A 466 -7.14 -14.08 31.45
N PHE A 467 -5.96 -14.70 31.39
CA PHE A 467 -4.73 -14.17 32.00
C PHE A 467 -4.02 -13.04 31.22
N LEU A 468 -4.53 -12.61 30.05
CA LEU A 468 -3.96 -11.48 29.31
C LEU A 468 -4.08 -10.17 30.13
N PRO A 469 -2.98 -9.47 30.44
CA PRO A 469 -3.03 -8.17 31.11
C PRO A 469 -3.84 -7.12 30.34
N TYR A 470 -4.25 -6.06 31.02
CA TYR A 470 -5.19 -5.08 30.45
C TYR A 470 -4.54 -4.10 29.44
N TYR A 471 -3.24 -3.80 29.60
CA TYR A 471 -2.51 -2.80 28.80
C TYR A 471 -3.32 -1.52 28.58
N THR A 472 -3.74 -0.91 29.69
CA THR A 472 -4.36 0.41 29.72
C THR A 472 -3.48 1.42 28.98
N ILE A 473 -4.10 2.21 28.10
CA ILE A 473 -3.44 3.31 27.41
C ILE A 473 -3.11 4.39 28.46
N PRO A 474 -1.87 4.91 28.54
CA PRO A 474 -1.55 6.02 29.44
C PRO A 474 -2.40 7.27 29.14
N ASP A 475 -2.95 7.91 30.16
CA ASP A 475 -3.80 9.09 29.97
C ASP A 475 -3.02 10.29 29.42
N GLU A 476 -1.72 10.37 29.72
CA GLU A 476 -0.78 11.39 29.22
C GLU A 476 -0.55 11.22 27.72
N LEU A 477 -0.41 9.97 27.25
CA LEU A 477 -0.32 9.64 25.83
C LEU A 477 -1.62 9.98 25.09
N ARG A 478 -2.77 9.67 25.70
CA ARG A 478 -4.09 10.04 25.16
C ARG A 478 -4.22 11.56 25.01
N LYS A 479 -3.93 12.32 26.07
CA LYS A 479 -3.94 13.80 26.06
C LYS A 479 -3.00 14.36 25.00
N CYS A 480 -1.78 13.82 24.88
CA CYS A 480 -0.79 14.20 23.86
C CYS A 480 -1.37 14.08 22.43
N VAL A 481 -1.97 12.94 22.08
CA VAL A 481 -2.58 12.72 20.76
C VAL A 481 -3.83 13.60 20.55
N GLU A 482 -4.71 13.70 21.54
CA GLU A 482 -5.95 14.49 21.45
C GLU A 482 -5.67 16.00 21.33
N GLN A 483 -4.61 16.50 21.97
CA GLN A 483 -4.14 17.89 21.87
C GLN A 483 -3.19 18.14 20.69
N LYS A 484 -2.77 17.09 19.96
CA LYS A 484 -1.79 17.14 18.85
C LYS A 484 -0.42 17.70 19.25
N LEU A 485 0.03 17.36 20.46
CA LEU A 485 1.40 17.61 20.90
C LEU A 485 2.37 16.62 20.22
N ASP A 486 3.66 16.94 20.19
CA ASP A 486 4.66 16.01 19.68
C ASP A 486 4.77 14.76 20.56
N ILE A 487 4.70 13.58 19.94
CA ILE A 487 4.82 12.29 20.62
C ILE A 487 6.19 12.10 21.30
N LEU A 488 7.25 12.74 20.80
CA LEU A 488 8.59 12.67 21.40
C LEU A 488 8.66 13.36 22.76
N THR A 489 7.68 14.23 23.10
CA THR A 489 7.51 14.77 24.46
C THR A 489 7.03 13.69 25.45
N PHE A 490 6.21 12.73 25.02
CA PHE A 490 5.76 11.63 25.87
C PHE A 490 6.72 10.44 25.86
N GLN A 491 7.24 10.05 24.69
CA GLN A 491 8.16 8.92 24.53
C GLN A 491 9.38 9.32 23.68
N PRO A 492 10.43 9.91 24.28
CA PRO A 492 11.66 10.26 23.57
C PRO A 492 12.37 9.04 22.95
N LEU A 493 12.18 7.84 23.52
CA LEU A 493 12.84 6.60 23.06
C LEU A 493 12.46 6.21 21.62
N LEU A 494 11.36 6.74 21.08
CA LEU A 494 10.95 6.53 19.68
C LEU A 494 11.88 7.22 18.67
N ALA A 495 12.68 8.20 19.10
CA ALA A 495 13.70 8.84 18.27
C ALA A 495 14.99 8.02 18.18
N GLU A 496 15.27 7.19 19.20
CA GLU A 496 16.53 6.47 19.36
C GLU A 496 16.56 5.19 18.51
N HIS A 497 17.75 4.70 18.14
CA HIS A 497 17.87 3.44 17.39
C HIS A 497 17.28 2.29 18.20
N LEU A 498 16.42 1.48 17.58
CA LEU A 498 15.79 0.32 18.22
C LEU A 498 16.86 -0.68 18.70
N ASN A 499 16.83 -1.01 19.98
CA ASN A 499 17.73 -1.93 20.68
C ASN A 499 16.92 -2.76 21.70
N LEU A 500 17.57 -3.64 22.47
CA LEU A 500 16.85 -4.53 23.39
C LEU A 500 16.19 -3.78 24.56
N ASP A 501 16.82 -2.71 25.06
CA ASP A 501 16.36 -1.95 26.23
C ASP A 501 15.14 -1.07 25.89
N ASN A 502 15.17 -0.37 24.74
CA ASN A 502 14.04 0.45 24.30
C ASN A 502 12.95 -0.34 23.54
N TYR A 503 13.19 -1.63 23.21
CA TYR A 503 12.28 -2.48 22.44
C TYR A 503 10.83 -2.46 22.94
N LYS A 504 10.66 -2.73 24.24
CA LYS A 504 9.35 -2.81 24.89
C LYS A 504 8.68 -1.44 24.91
N ALA A 505 9.42 -0.40 25.31
CA ALA A 505 8.90 0.96 25.43
C ALA A 505 8.41 1.51 24.08
N ASN A 506 9.18 1.27 23.01
CA ASN A 506 8.85 1.74 21.66
C ASN A 506 7.64 1.00 21.09
N PHE A 507 7.67 -0.34 21.01
CA PHE A 507 6.54 -1.09 20.45
C PHE A 507 5.26 -0.99 21.29
N SER A 508 5.35 -0.89 22.63
CA SER A 508 4.16 -0.63 23.46
C SER A 508 3.51 0.73 23.16
N THR A 509 4.30 1.80 23.00
CA THR A 509 3.77 3.12 22.61
C THR A 509 3.18 3.10 21.19
N LEU A 510 3.85 2.46 20.22
CA LEU A 510 3.33 2.33 18.85
C LEU A 510 1.98 1.58 18.80
N LEU A 511 1.82 0.51 19.58
CA LEU A 511 0.56 -0.22 19.68
C LEU A 511 -0.55 0.59 20.37
N TRP A 512 -0.22 1.41 21.38
CA TRP A 512 -1.19 2.35 21.97
C TRP A 512 -1.59 3.47 21.00
N LEU A 513 -0.68 3.95 20.15
CA LEU A 513 -0.98 4.94 19.11
C LEU A 513 -1.92 4.40 18.02
N GLU A 514 -1.84 3.10 17.71
CA GLU A 514 -2.80 2.42 16.83
C GLU A 514 -4.14 2.19 17.53
N ASP A 515 -4.14 1.76 18.80
CA ASP A 515 -5.38 1.63 19.60
C ASP A 515 -6.14 2.97 19.73
N ILE A 516 -5.44 4.07 20.05
CA ILE A 516 -6.05 5.42 20.16
C ILE A 516 -6.65 5.83 18.80
N HIS A 517 -5.92 5.60 17.70
CA HIS A 517 -6.42 5.93 16.37
C HIS A 517 -7.67 5.10 16.00
N ALA A 518 -7.71 3.81 16.33
CA ALA A 518 -8.87 2.96 16.13
C ALA A 518 -10.06 3.37 17.02
N GLU A 519 -9.82 3.75 18.28
CA GLU A 519 -10.83 4.31 19.18
C GLU A 519 -11.39 5.66 18.66
N MET A 520 -10.57 6.50 18.01
CA MET A 520 -11.02 7.75 17.40
C MET A 520 -11.82 7.49 16.11
N GLU A 521 -11.29 6.69 15.18
CA GLU A 521 -11.96 6.37 13.91
C GLU A 521 -13.32 5.70 14.14
N ILE A 522 -13.46 4.83 15.14
CA ILE A 522 -14.74 4.15 15.41
C ILE A 522 -15.78 5.08 16.06
N LYS A 523 -15.35 6.07 16.87
CA LYS A 523 -16.23 7.05 17.53
C LYS A 523 -16.84 8.07 16.57
N ASP A 524 -16.20 8.37 15.45
CA ASP A 524 -16.75 9.20 14.36
C ASP A 524 -18.04 8.60 13.73
N PHE A 525 -18.38 7.34 14.07
CA PHE A 525 -19.59 6.65 13.63
C PHE A 525 -20.60 6.40 14.75
N ASN A 526 -20.38 6.92 15.96
CA ASN A 526 -21.41 6.92 17.00
C ASN A 526 -22.66 7.68 16.52
N MET A 527 -23.84 7.24 16.94
CA MET A 527 -25.14 7.77 16.48
C MET A 527 -26.08 8.02 17.66
N SER A 528 -27.09 8.88 17.48
CA SER A 528 -28.07 9.20 18.52
C SER A 528 -29.50 9.07 18.01
N GLY A 529 -30.41 8.61 18.86
CA GLY A 529 -31.84 8.46 18.57
C GLY A 529 -32.18 7.42 17.49
N VAL A 530 -31.36 6.39 17.31
CA VAL A 530 -31.53 5.37 16.26
C VAL A 530 -32.54 4.31 16.69
N ILE A 531 -33.41 3.90 15.76
CA ILE A 531 -34.37 2.80 15.94
C ILE A 531 -33.84 1.55 15.23
N LEU A 532 -33.83 0.41 15.92
CA LEU A 532 -33.36 -0.86 15.37
C LEU A 532 -34.47 -1.56 14.57
N LYS A 533 -34.10 -2.13 13.41
CA LYS A 533 -35.01 -2.93 12.60
C LYS A 533 -35.04 -4.36 13.15
N ARG A 534 -36.21 -4.93 13.49
CA ARG A 534 -36.32 -6.36 13.86
C ARG A 534 -36.19 -7.23 12.61
N ASN A 535 -35.31 -8.23 12.63
CA ASN A 535 -35.17 -9.24 11.59
C ASN A 535 -35.14 -10.65 12.21
N GLY A 536 -36.30 -11.32 12.20
CA GLY A 536 -36.48 -12.58 12.92
C GLY A 536 -36.22 -12.41 14.42
N ASN A 537 -35.25 -13.16 14.96
CA ASN A 537 -34.83 -13.12 16.36
C ASN A 537 -33.68 -12.11 16.62
N PHE A 538 -33.27 -11.33 15.63
CA PHE A 538 -32.14 -10.39 15.73
C PHE A 538 -32.57 -8.93 15.56
N LEU A 539 -31.76 -8.02 16.10
CA LEU A 539 -31.92 -6.59 15.95
C LEU A 539 -30.86 -6.07 14.96
N VAL A 540 -31.29 -5.32 13.96
CA VAL A 540 -30.45 -4.82 12.88
C VAL A 540 -30.28 -3.31 13.01
N LEU A 541 -29.04 -2.87 13.01
CA LEU A 541 -28.64 -1.48 13.01
C LEU A 541 -28.19 -1.08 11.60
N GLU A 542 -28.69 0.03 11.08
CA GLU A 542 -28.24 0.61 9.82
C GLU A 542 -27.05 1.55 10.10
N VAL A 543 -25.90 1.30 9.46
CA VAL A 543 -24.63 2.01 9.72
C VAL A 543 -24.09 2.54 8.40
N PRO A 544 -24.43 3.80 8.02
CA PRO A 544 -24.03 4.37 6.74
C PRO A 544 -22.50 4.36 6.55
N GLY A 545 -22.04 3.82 5.43
CA GLY A 545 -20.62 3.66 5.08
C GLY A 545 -19.96 2.36 5.56
N VAL A 546 -20.63 1.48 6.33
CA VAL A 546 -19.99 0.22 6.76
C VAL A 546 -19.68 -0.73 5.58
N GLU A 547 -20.41 -0.63 4.47
CA GLU A 547 -20.05 -1.30 3.20
C GLU A 547 -18.75 -0.75 2.59
N GLU A 548 -18.37 0.50 2.88
CA GLU A 548 -17.04 1.06 2.59
C GLU A 548 -15.95 0.57 3.57
N GLY A 549 -16.30 -0.29 4.54
CA GLY A 549 -15.43 -0.71 5.62
C GLY A 549 -15.18 0.37 6.67
N ARG A 550 -16.12 1.32 6.81
CA ARG A 550 -16.03 2.52 7.67
C ARG A 550 -17.35 2.74 8.42
N PRO A 551 -17.43 2.42 9.74
CA PRO A 551 -16.34 2.00 10.60
C PRO A 551 -15.82 0.59 10.23
N HIS A 552 -14.55 0.31 10.52
CA HIS A 552 -14.00 -1.02 10.29
C HIS A 552 -14.43 -1.98 11.42
N LEU A 553 -15.62 -2.55 11.28
CA LEU A 553 -16.22 -3.44 12.27
C LEU A 553 -15.83 -4.90 12.02
N VAL A 554 -15.32 -5.57 13.05
CA VAL A 554 -14.93 -6.97 13.03
C VAL A 554 -15.99 -7.83 13.76
N THR A 555 -16.68 -8.67 12.98
CA THR A 555 -17.77 -9.54 13.44
C THR A 555 -17.38 -10.39 14.65
N GLY A 556 -18.19 -10.32 15.71
CA GLY A 556 -18.08 -11.09 16.95
C GLY A 556 -17.00 -10.63 17.94
N SER A 557 -15.98 -9.89 17.51
CA SER A 557 -15.01 -9.27 18.42
C SER A 557 -15.41 -7.86 18.86
N ASP A 558 -15.82 -7.01 17.91
CA ASP A 558 -16.26 -5.65 18.21
C ASP A 558 -17.68 -5.64 18.81
N LYS A 559 -17.97 -4.57 19.56
CA LYS A 559 -19.21 -4.42 20.32
C LYS A 559 -19.91 -3.12 19.97
N VAL A 560 -21.21 -3.13 20.17
CA VAL A 560 -22.06 -1.94 20.16
C VAL A 560 -22.69 -1.81 21.54
N ILE A 561 -22.62 -0.64 22.14
CA ILE A 561 -23.37 -0.29 23.35
C ILE A 561 -24.56 0.56 22.89
N LEU A 562 -25.76 0.16 23.29
CA LEU A 562 -26.94 0.99 23.18
C LEU A 562 -27.24 1.65 24.53
N LYS A 563 -27.40 2.97 24.54
CA LYS A 563 -27.83 3.73 25.70
C LYS A 563 -29.31 4.07 25.54
N SER A 564 -30.11 3.76 26.56
CA SER A 564 -31.48 4.30 26.67
C SER A 564 -31.43 5.83 26.73
N GLN A 565 -32.34 6.50 26.01
CA GLN A 565 -32.60 7.91 26.24
C GLN A 565 -33.05 8.14 27.70
N VAL A 566 -32.74 9.32 28.22
CA VAL A 566 -32.69 9.58 29.67
C VAL A 566 -34.07 9.72 30.29
N TYR A 567 -34.63 8.59 30.73
CA TYR A 567 -35.73 8.57 31.70
C TYR A 567 -35.14 8.55 33.13
N SER A 568 -35.30 9.67 33.85
CA SER A 568 -34.96 9.83 35.28
C SER A 568 -33.49 9.52 35.68
N GLU A 569 -32.53 10.31 35.18
CA GLU A 569 -31.11 10.38 35.65
C GLU A 569 -30.32 9.05 35.69
N HIS A 570 -30.84 8.00 35.05
CA HIS A 570 -30.25 6.67 35.03
C HIS A 570 -30.18 6.14 33.59
N ILE A 571 -28.98 5.82 33.11
CA ILE A 571 -28.79 5.26 31.78
C ILE A 571 -28.62 3.74 31.88
N ILE A 572 -29.47 3.00 31.17
CA ILE A 572 -29.30 1.57 30.94
C ILE A 572 -28.47 1.39 29.66
N GLU A 573 -27.38 0.63 29.76
CA GLU A 573 -26.44 0.36 28.66
C GLU A 573 -26.54 -1.11 28.22
N TYR A 574 -27.11 -1.37 27.05
CA TYR A 574 -27.24 -2.72 26.50
C TYR A 574 -26.04 -3.06 25.60
N VAL A 575 -25.23 -4.05 25.99
CA VAL A 575 -24.01 -4.41 25.25
C VAL A 575 -24.30 -5.54 24.25
N ALA A 576 -24.31 -5.20 22.96
CA ALA A 576 -24.38 -6.15 21.86
C ALA A 576 -23.01 -6.67 21.42
N CYS A 577 -23.04 -7.86 20.82
CA CYS A 577 -22.00 -8.34 19.91
C CYS A 577 -22.48 -8.20 18.47
N ILE A 578 -21.61 -7.75 17.57
CA ILE A 578 -21.86 -7.80 16.13
C ILE A 578 -21.84 -9.28 15.69
N THR A 579 -22.77 -9.70 14.84
CA THR A 579 -22.83 -11.07 14.31
C THR A 579 -22.51 -11.11 12.82
N GLU A 580 -23.24 -10.33 12.02
CA GLU A 580 -23.14 -10.27 10.56
C GLU A 580 -23.16 -8.81 10.10
N ILE A 581 -22.62 -8.55 8.90
CA ILE A 581 -22.64 -7.24 8.23
C ILE A 581 -23.00 -7.49 6.76
N CYS A 582 -24.14 -6.93 6.33
CA CYS A 582 -24.72 -7.13 5.00
C CYS A 582 -25.12 -5.78 4.41
N ASN A 583 -24.37 -5.32 3.41
CA ASN A 583 -24.44 -3.95 2.88
C ASN A 583 -24.26 -2.94 4.04
N GLU A 584 -25.17 -1.99 4.22
CA GLU A 584 -25.16 -1.05 5.36
C GLU A 584 -25.83 -1.59 6.65
N ASN A 585 -26.31 -2.84 6.66
CA ASN A 585 -26.99 -3.43 7.81
C ASN A 585 -26.03 -4.26 8.67
N VAL A 586 -25.96 -3.94 9.97
CA VAL A 586 -25.17 -4.64 10.99
C VAL A 586 -26.11 -5.43 11.90
N THR A 587 -26.03 -6.76 11.87
CA THR A 587 -26.87 -7.63 12.71
C THR A 587 -26.26 -7.72 14.11
N LEU A 588 -27.01 -7.25 15.10
CA LEU A 588 -26.62 -7.19 16.51
C LEU A 588 -27.32 -8.27 17.33
N LYS A 589 -26.61 -8.77 18.35
CA LYS A 589 -27.09 -9.75 19.31
C LYS A 589 -26.90 -9.28 20.74
N PHE A 590 -27.98 -9.31 21.52
CA PHE A 590 -28.09 -8.72 22.86
C PHE A 590 -28.39 -9.79 23.92
N ASN A 591 -28.93 -9.38 25.08
CA ASN A 591 -29.62 -10.30 25.97
C ASN A 591 -31.01 -10.64 25.41
N ALA A 592 -31.40 -11.91 25.47
CA ALA A 592 -32.68 -12.41 24.96
C ALA A 592 -33.88 -11.70 25.59
N ASP A 593 -33.75 -11.24 26.84
CA ASP A 593 -34.78 -10.44 27.52
C ASP A 593 -34.99 -9.09 26.82
N PHE A 594 -33.91 -8.45 26.36
CA PHE A 594 -33.95 -7.20 25.58
C PHE A 594 -34.36 -7.43 24.12
N GLU A 595 -33.87 -8.50 23.47
CA GLU A 595 -34.28 -8.88 22.11
C GLU A 595 -35.81 -9.10 22.01
N GLN A 596 -36.42 -9.61 23.08
CA GLN A 596 -37.87 -9.75 23.19
C GLN A 596 -38.57 -8.43 23.55
N ALA A 597 -38.06 -7.68 24.53
CA ALA A 597 -38.73 -6.50 25.08
C ALA A 597 -38.56 -5.19 24.30
N TYR A 598 -37.55 -5.06 23.43
CA TYR A 598 -37.26 -3.83 22.68
C TYR A 598 -38.42 -3.45 21.74
N ASN A 599 -39.09 -2.32 22.01
CA ASN A 599 -40.34 -1.91 21.38
C ASN A 599 -40.16 -0.70 20.43
N LEU A 600 -39.06 -0.71 19.67
CA LEU A 600 -38.70 0.35 18.72
C LEU A 600 -38.41 1.72 19.38
N GLU A 601 -38.10 1.75 20.68
CA GLU A 601 -37.64 2.99 21.32
C GLU A 601 -36.31 3.49 20.71
N PRO A 602 -36.11 4.81 20.58
CA PRO A 602 -34.87 5.39 20.06
C PRO A 602 -33.72 5.17 21.06
N MET A 603 -32.59 4.69 20.56
CA MET A 603 -31.38 4.38 21.33
C MET A 603 -30.19 5.17 20.81
N ASP A 604 -29.30 5.59 21.70
CA ASP A 604 -28.01 6.15 21.32
C ASP A 604 -26.98 5.01 21.18
N VAL A 605 -26.10 5.10 20.19
CA VAL A 605 -25.25 4.00 19.70
C VAL A 605 -23.78 4.38 19.85
N GLU A 606 -23.06 3.64 20.70
CA GLU A 606 -21.62 3.77 20.89
C GLU A 606 -20.88 2.51 20.41
N PHE A 607 -19.94 2.67 19.48
CA PHE A 607 -19.11 1.57 18.98
C PHE A 607 -17.85 1.40 19.82
N VAL A 608 -17.52 0.15 20.17
CA VAL A 608 -16.38 -0.17 21.05
C VAL A 608 -15.44 -1.15 20.35
N HIS A 609 -14.24 -0.64 20.02
CA HIS A 609 -13.17 -1.38 19.35
C HIS A 609 -12.56 -2.49 20.23
N CYS A 610 -12.33 -3.66 19.64
CA CYS A 610 -11.85 -4.85 20.34
C CYS A 610 -10.32 -4.97 20.38
N ARG A 611 -9.71 -4.32 21.39
CA ARG A 611 -8.27 -4.34 21.69
C ARG A 611 -7.65 -5.72 22.03
N ILE A 612 -8.28 -6.86 21.68
CA ILE A 612 -7.75 -8.21 21.96
C ILE A 612 -6.49 -8.51 21.13
N THR A 613 -6.43 -8.04 19.88
CA THR A 613 -5.25 -8.17 19.01
C THR A 613 -4.07 -7.38 19.56
N SER A 614 -4.26 -6.06 19.77
CA SER A 614 -3.27 -5.19 20.41
C SER A 614 -2.78 -5.74 21.75
N ARG A 615 -3.67 -6.17 22.66
CA ARG A 615 -3.27 -6.75 23.96
C ARG A 615 -2.45 -8.06 23.85
N ARG A 616 -2.56 -8.81 22.75
CA ARG A 616 -1.66 -9.95 22.49
C ARG A 616 -0.32 -9.50 21.95
N CYS A 617 -0.29 -8.49 21.06
CA CYS A 617 0.94 -7.86 20.61
C CYS A 617 1.71 -7.24 21.78
N GLN A 618 1.03 -6.53 22.69
CA GLN A 618 1.60 -5.95 23.92
C GLN A 618 2.21 -7.04 24.82
N PHE A 619 1.50 -8.14 25.05
CA PHE A 619 2.05 -9.28 25.81
C PHE A 619 3.25 -9.92 25.12
N ALA A 620 3.19 -10.10 23.79
CA ALA A 620 4.29 -10.65 23.02
C ALA A 620 5.54 -9.75 23.06
N VAL A 621 5.38 -8.44 22.94
CA VAL A 621 6.44 -7.42 23.11
C VAL A 621 7.00 -7.42 24.53
N GLU A 622 6.16 -7.59 25.55
CA GLU A 622 6.59 -7.70 26.94
C GLU A 622 7.39 -8.97 27.24
N GLN A 623 7.07 -10.10 26.59
CA GLN A 623 7.84 -11.34 26.68
C GLN A 623 9.05 -11.38 25.73
N ALA A 624 9.08 -10.55 24.68
CA ALA A 624 10.13 -10.60 23.66
C ALA A 624 11.54 -10.29 24.18
N VAL A 625 11.66 -9.56 25.30
CA VAL A 625 12.95 -9.32 25.97
C VAL A 625 13.67 -10.65 26.30
N CYS A 626 12.92 -11.71 26.62
CA CYS A 626 13.48 -13.03 26.91
C CYS A 626 14.08 -13.71 25.66
N LEU A 627 13.54 -13.46 24.46
CA LEU A 627 14.06 -13.98 23.18
C LEU A 627 15.50 -13.53 22.90
N GLY A 628 15.89 -12.38 23.45
CA GLY A 628 17.24 -11.86 23.44
C GLY A 628 17.80 -11.48 22.06
N GLU A 629 19.05 -11.03 22.08
CA GLU A 629 19.75 -10.49 20.91
C GLU A 629 19.81 -11.49 19.75
N LYS A 630 20.04 -12.78 20.02
CA LYS A 630 20.15 -13.82 18.98
C LYS A 630 18.91 -13.93 18.07
N VAL A 631 17.74 -13.52 18.57
CA VAL A 631 16.48 -13.54 17.82
C VAL A 631 16.10 -12.14 17.32
N LEU A 632 16.15 -11.12 18.18
CA LEU A 632 15.66 -9.77 17.86
C LEU A 632 16.72 -8.88 17.19
N PHE A 633 17.98 -9.04 17.56
CA PHE A 633 19.10 -8.18 17.16
C PHE A 633 20.36 -9.01 16.81
N PRO A 634 20.28 -10.01 15.92
CA PRO A 634 21.43 -10.85 15.62
C PRO A 634 22.60 -10.01 15.07
N GLU A 635 23.80 -10.24 15.60
CA GLU A 635 25.06 -9.60 15.18
C GLU A 635 26.17 -10.60 14.82
N ARG A 636 26.08 -11.84 15.29
CA ARG A 636 27.07 -12.90 15.01
C ARG A 636 26.38 -14.25 14.83
N LEU A 637 26.85 -15.04 13.87
CA LEU A 637 26.42 -16.42 13.71
C LEU A 637 27.01 -17.28 14.83
N VAL A 638 26.16 -18.08 15.48
CA VAL A 638 26.57 -19.13 16.41
C VAL A 638 26.02 -20.44 15.86
N LEU A 639 26.91 -21.36 15.48
CA LEU A 639 26.51 -22.65 14.92
C LEU A 639 26.18 -23.65 16.05
N GLN A 640 25.02 -24.28 15.93
CA GLN A 640 24.61 -25.46 16.68
C GLN A 640 24.86 -26.74 15.88
N SER A 641 24.92 -27.87 16.57
CA SER A 641 24.85 -29.19 15.92
C SER A 641 23.58 -29.31 15.05
N PRO A 642 23.68 -29.88 13.83
CA PRO A 642 22.51 -30.17 13.01
C PRO A 642 21.50 -31.03 13.75
N GLN A 643 20.21 -30.68 13.67
CA GLN A 643 19.12 -31.48 14.26
C GLN A 643 19.00 -32.86 13.59
N VAL A 644 19.38 -32.95 12.31
CA VAL A 644 19.41 -34.19 11.54
C VAL A 644 20.84 -34.53 11.13
N ILE A 645 21.41 -35.56 11.76
CA ILE A 645 22.70 -36.13 11.35
C ILE A 645 22.42 -37.39 10.52
N LYS A 646 22.79 -37.39 9.24
CA LYS A 646 22.71 -38.59 8.38
C LYS A 646 23.92 -38.70 7.46
N THR A 647 24.44 -39.91 7.35
CA THR A 647 25.55 -40.29 6.46
C THR A 647 25.10 -40.26 5.00
N GLN A 648 25.46 -39.21 4.28
CA GLN A 648 25.48 -39.16 2.82
C GLN A 648 26.85 -38.64 2.38
N ASN A 649 27.43 -39.26 1.36
CA ASN A 649 28.79 -38.96 0.93
C ASN A 649 28.85 -37.58 0.25
N THR A 650 29.50 -36.62 0.89
CA THR A 650 29.75 -35.28 0.32
C THR A 650 30.95 -35.30 -0.63
N THR A 651 30.66 -35.55 -1.90
CA THR A 651 31.32 -34.80 -2.99
C THR A 651 30.37 -33.71 -3.49
N ASP A 652 30.92 -32.63 -4.02
CA ASP A 652 30.22 -31.48 -4.62
C ASP A 652 29.46 -30.56 -3.66
N CYS A 653 30.22 -29.75 -2.90
CA CYS A 653 30.28 -28.31 -3.17
C CYS A 653 31.41 -27.62 -2.37
N CYS A 654 32.08 -26.68 -3.04
CA CYS A 654 33.34 -26.01 -2.68
C CYS A 654 33.52 -25.58 -1.20
N PHE A 655 34.66 -25.95 -0.63
CA PHE A 655 35.30 -25.15 0.42
C PHE A 655 36.02 -23.95 -0.21
N VAL A 656 36.02 -22.81 0.49
CA VAL A 656 37.07 -21.78 0.34
C VAL A 656 37.96 -21.88 1.57
N ASP A 657 39.27 -21.80 1.35
CA ASP A 657 40.29 -22.02 2.37
C ASP A 657 40.66 -20.70 3.05
N ASP A 658 40.59 -20.66 4.38
CA ASP A 658 41.33 -19.69 5.20
C ASP A 658 41.51 -20.24 6.63
N GLY A 659 42.72 -20.15 7.17
CA GLY A 659 43.19 -21.13 8.16
C GLY A 659 43.39 -20.62 9.60
N LEU A 660 43.12 -21.50 10.58
CA LEU A 660 43.81 -21.49 11.88
C LEU A 660 43.90 -22.92 12.49
N GLU A 661 44.61 -23.07 13.61
CA GLU A 661 45.36 -24.30 13.89
C GLU A 661 44.67 -25.44 14.66
N LYS A 662 45.03 -26.67 14.27
CA LYS A 662 45.32 -27.87 15.10
C LYS A 662 44.30 -28.30 16.19
N CYS A 663 43.71 -29.48 15.98
CA CYS A 663 43.70 -30.51 17.04
C CYS A 663 43.87 -31.94 16.45
N SER A 664 44.04 -32.94 17.31
CA SER A 664 44.67 -34.23 16.97
C SER A 664 43.80 -35.24 16.20
N GLN A 665 44.43 -35.97 15.28
CA GLN A 665 43.91 -37.21 14.70
C GLN A 665 43.91 -38.35 15.73
N GLN A 666 42.84 -39.16 15.80
CA GLN A 666 42.98 -40.60 16.09
C GLN A 666 41.81 -41.43 15.52
N GLU A 667 42.16 -42.47 14.76
CA GLU A 667 41.44 -43.74 14.51
C GLU A 667 39.92 -43.77 14.25
N CYS A 668 39.55 -44.09 13.00
CA CYS A 668 38.98 -45.41 12.67
C CYS A 668 39.27 -45.79 11.20
N LYS A 669 39.29 -47.08 10.87
CA LYS A 669 39.85 -47.60 9.60
C LYS A 669 39.20 -48.94 9.22
N VAL A 670 38.96 -49.17 7.91
CA VAL A 670 38.44 -50.43 7.30
C VAL A 670 36.95 -50.68 7.66
N SER A 671 36.01 -50.94 6.73
CA SER A 671 36.06 -51.88 5.59
C SER A 671 35.24 -51.47 4.37
N LEU A 672 35.83 -51.67 3.18
CA LEU A 672 35.13 -51.92 1.93
C LEU A 672 34.91 -53.44 1.74
N ILE A 673 34.06 -53.80 0.77
CA ILE A 673 33.65 -55.15 0.29
C ILE A 673 32.21 -55.51 0.69
N TYR A 674 31.25 -55.31 -0.24
CA TYR A 674 30.30 -56.30 -0.74
C TYR A 674 29.51 -55.71 -1.94
N PHE A 675 28.77 -56.54 -2.69
CA PHE A 675 27.91 -56.16 -3.82
C PHE A 675 28.60 -55.57 -5.07
N ALA A 676 29.52 -56.36 -5.64
CA ALA A 676 29.71 -56.39 -7.08
C ALA A 676 29.02 -57.65 -7.65
N LYS A 677 27.73 -57.53 -8.02
CA LYS A 677 26.96 -58.47 -8.86
C LYS A 677 25.63 -57.82 -9.29
N ASP A 678 25.02 -58.38 -10.33
CA ASP A 678 23.74 -58.00 -10.92
C ASP A 678 23.74 -56.74 -11.81
N ALA A 679 24.73 -56.67 -12.71
CA ALA A 679 24.73 -55.78 -13.88
C ALA A 679 24.78 -56.61 -15.18
N GLN A 680 23.67 -57.30 -15.53
CA GLN A 680 23.64 -58.12 -16.76
C GLN A 680 22.25 -58.37 -17.40
N THR A 681 21.28 -57.45 -17.25
CA THR A 681 20.05 -57.49 -18.08
C THR A 681 19.50 -56.09 -18.38
N LEU A 682 20.00 -55.42 -19.43
CA LEU A 682 19.31 -54.38 -20.24
C LEU A 682 20.26 -53.80 -21.31
N GLU A 683 20.42 -54.52 -22.42
CA GLU A 683 20.92 -53.98 -23.69
C GLU A 683 19.97 -54.42 -24.82
N LYS A 684 19.81 -53.55 -25.84
CA LYS A 684 18.77 -53.59 -26.90
C LYS A 684 17.38 -53.27 -26.32
N PHE A 685 16.65 -52.25 -26.77
CA PHE A 685 16.57 -51.67 -28.12
C PHE A 685 16.72 -50.13 -28.16
N SER A 686 16.92 -49.61 -29.37
CA SER A 686 16.93 -48.18 -29.69
C SER A 686 16.38 -47.94 -31.10
N GLU A 687 15.36 -47.08 -31.27
CA GLU A 687 15.18 -46.20 -32.44
C GLU A 687 13.89 -45.34 -32.33
N SER A 688 13.93 -44.15 -32.96
CA SER A 688 12.85 -43.13 -33.11
C SER A 688 12.30 -42.44 -31.84
N PRO A 689 11.95 -41.13 -31.89
CA PRO A 689 11.46 -40.37 -30.72
C PRO A 689 10.08 -39.72 -30.94
N ASP A 690 9.00 -40.48 -30.80
CA ASP A 690 7.62 -40.00 -30.65
C ASP A 690 6.85 -40.90 -29.67
N ASP A 691 5.61 -40.53 -29.28
CA ASP A 691 4.70 -41.29 -28.39
C ASP A 691 5.12 -41.56 -26.93
N SER A 692 6.12 -40.85 -26.40
CA SER A 692 6.44 -40.89 -24.95
C SER A 692 5.38 -40.23 -24.04
N CYS A 693 4.41 -39.50 -24.60
CA CYS A 693 3.38 -38.78 -23.84
C CYS A 693 2.16 -39.65 -23.47
N ALA A 694 1.79 -40.62 -24.31
CA ALA A 694 0.54 -41.38 -24.16
C ALA A 694 0.56 -42.39 -22.99
N PHE A 695 1.73 -42.97 -22.67
CA PHE A 695 1.83 -44.07 -21.70
C PHE A 695 1.77 -43.62 -20.22
N LEU A 696 1.98 -42.33 -19.95
CA LEU A 696 1.96 -41.79 -18.57
C LEU A 696 0.54 -41.51 -18.04
N GLN A 697 -0.50 -41.54 -18.87
CA GLN A 697 -1.89 -41.42 -18.40
C GLN A 697 -2.52 -42.76 -18.01
N SER A 698 -2.04 -43.89 -18.53
CA SER A 698 -2.65 -45.22 -18.31
C SER A 698 -2.36 -45.87 -16.96
N VAL A 699 -1.43 -45.33 -16.15
CA VAL A 699 -1.08 -45.88 -14.82
C VAL A 699 -1.87 -45.20 -13.69
N SER A 700 -2.49 -44.04 -13.94
CA SER A 700 -3.13 -43.20 -12.91
C SER A 700 -4.57 -43.60 -12.53
N LEU A 701 -5.07 -44.75 -13.00
CA LEU A 701 -6.49 -45.13 -12.86
C LEU A 701 -6.78 -46.56 -12.35
N SER A 702 -5.78 -47.31 -11.88
CA SER A 702 -5.98 -48.71 -11.47
C SER A 702 -5.16 -49.22 -10.27
N ILE A 703 -5.16 -48.48 -9.15
CA ILE A 703 -5.21 -49.09 -7.80
C ILE A 703 -6.20 -48.27 -6.96
N ILE A 704 -7.37 -48.85 -6.68
CA ILE A 704 -8.31 -48.37 -5.67
C ILE A 704 -8.33 -49.41 -4.55
N GLY A 705 -7.94 -49.00 -3.35
CA GLY A 705 -8.08 -49.81 -2.14
C GLY A 705 -6.87 -50.67 -1.76
N GLU A 706 -5.78 -50.04 -1.28
CA GLU A 706 -5.12 -50.46 -0.02
C GLU A 706 -4.12 -49.38 0.46
N THR A 707 -3.99 -49.20 1.78
CA THR A 707 -3.12 -48.18 2.39
C THR A 707 -1.65 -48.63 2.45
N VAL A 708 -0.98 -48.63 1.30
CA VAL A 708 0.45 -48.96 1.20
C VAL A 708 1.32 -47.84 1.77
N THR A 709 1.64 -47.91 3.06
CA THR A 709 2.64 -47.03 3.69
C THR A 709 4.05 -47.42 3.23
N TYR A 710 4.51 -46.84 2.12
CA TYR A 710 5.91 -46.90 1.71
C TYR A 710 6.80 -46.29 2.80
N LYS A 711 7.68 -47.11 3.41
CA LYS A 711 8.83 -46.61 4.18
C LYS A 711 9.87 -46.05 3.20
N ARG A 712 9.63 -44.86 2.66
CA ARG A 712 10.56 -44.12 1.81
C ARG A 712 11.87 -43.84 2.57
N GLY A 713 12.98 -43.75 1.85
CA GLY A 713 14.30 -43.65 2.45
C GLY A 713 14.54 -42.31 3.12
N ALA A 714 15.13 -42.35 4.31
CA ALA A 714 16.41 -41.72 4.64
C ALA A 714 16.58 -40.18 4.49
N GLY A 715 16.13 -39.58 3.40
CA GLY A 715 16.28 -38.16 3.06
C GLY A 715 15.69 -37.82 1.69
N ASP A 716 14.81 -38.68 1.15
CA ASP A 716 14.11 -38.42 -0.09
C ASP A 716 13.03 -37.36 0.14
N PHE A 717 12.85 -36.45 -0.82
CA PHE A 717 11.77 -35.46 -0.77
C PHE A 717 10.40 -36.14 -0.98
N PHE A 718 9.34 -35.62 -0.36
CA PHE A 718 7.96 -36.07 -0.58
C PHE A 718 7.50 -35.63 -1.97
N ASN A 719 7.68 -34.35 -2.29
CA ASN A 719 7.49 -33.79 -3.62
C ASN A 719 8.77 -33.93 -4.47
N PRO A 720 8.77 -34.74 -5.55
CA PRO A 720 9.94 -34.89 -6.43
C PRO A 720 10.20 -33.69 -7.34
N MET A 721 9.22 -32.79 -7.52
CA MET A 721 9.28 -31.66 -8.46
C MET A 721 9.90 -30.37 -7.85
N LEU A 722 10.50 -30.46 -6.67
CA LEU A 722 11.19 -29.34 -6.03
C LEU A 722 12.48 -29.00 -6.79
N ASN A 723 12.74 -27.71 -6.98
CA ASN A 723 14.02 -27.23 -7.52
C ASN A 723 15.12 -27.17 -6.44
N GLU A 724 16.37 -26.98 -6.85
CA GLU A 724 17.50 -27.00 -5.91
C GLU A 724 17.47 -25.89 -4.86
N GLN A 725 16.93 -24.70 -5.17
CA GLN A 725 16.75 -23.64 -4.17
C GLN A 725 15.72 -24.04 -3.10
N GLN A 726 14.61 -24.69 -3.50
CA GLN A 726 13.60 -25.21 -2.58
C GLN A 726 14.15 -26.39 -1.74
N LYS A 727 14.90 -27.31 -2.36
CA LYS A 727 15.58 -28.41 -1.66
C LYS A 727 16.63 -27.89 -0.67
N LEU A 728 17.41 -26.88 -1.03
CA LEU A 728 18.38 -26.22 -0.15
C LEU A 728 17.68 -25.59 1.05
N ALA A 729 16.58 -24.86 0.82
CA ALA A 729 15.80 -24.27 1.90
C ALA A 729 15.26 -25.33 2.88
N VAL A 730 14.67 -26.42 2.37
CA VAL A 730 14.20 -27.55 3.20
C VAL A 730 15.36 -28.22 3.95
N LYS A 731 16.53 -28.40 3.32
CA LYS A 731 17.74 -28.94 3.98
C LYS A 731 18.23 -28.04 5.12
N ARG A 732 18.28 -26.71 4.92
CA ARG A 732 18.68 -25.74 5.96
C ARG A 732 17.64 -25.63 7.08
N ILE A 733 16.35 -25.78 6.75
CA ILE A 733 15.29 -25.90 7.76
C ILE A 733 15.41 -27.21 8.55
N LEU A 734 15.89 -28.32 7.96
CA LEU A 734 16.11 -29.58 8.71
C LEU A 734 17.42 -29.63 9.50
N SER A 735 18.47 -28.94 9.06
CA SER A 735 19.71 -28.84 9.83
C SER A 735 19.55 -27.85 10.99
N GLY A 736 18.96 -26.68 10.72
CA GLY A 736 18.72 -25.59 11.67
C GLY A 736 20.00 -25.11 12.35
N GLU A 737 21.12 -25.11 11.63
CA GLU A 737 22.46 -24.89 12.20
C GLU A 737 22.61 -23.54 12.94
N CYS A 738 21.75 -22.56 12.70
CA CYS A 738 21.84 -21.22 13.32
C CYS A 738 20.79 -20.92 14.40
N ARG A 739 20.05 -21.93 14.91
CA ARG A 739 19.07 -21.71 16.01
C ARG A 739 19.70 -20.98 17.22
N PRO A 740 18.96 -20.07 17.88
CA PRO A 740 17.58 -19.68 17.63
C PRO A 740 17.40 -18.62 16.54
N THR A 741 18.47 -18.13 15.91
CA THR A 741 18.45 -17.00 14.98
C THR A 741 17.52 -17.29 13.78
N PRO A 742 16.58 -16.38 13.45
CA PRO A 742 15.56 -16.63 12.44
C PRO A 742 16.13 -16.91 11.05
N TYR A 743 15.70 -18.03 10.46
CA TYR A 743 16.00 -18.38 9.08
C TYR A 743 14.91 -17.82 8.15
N VAL A 744 15.32 -17.22 7.03
CA VAL A 744 14.43 -16.52 6.08
C VAL A 744 14.30 -17.27 4.77
N LEU A 745 13.07 -17.69 4.44
CA LEU A 745 12.71 -18.16 3.11
C LEU A 745 12.14 -16.99 2.29
N PHE A 746 13.02 -16.32 1.55
CA PHE A 746 12.65 -15.20 0.67
C PHE A 746 12.09 -15.75 -0.64
N GLY A 747 10.77 -15.67 -0.80
CA GLY A 747 10.08 -16.13 -2.01
C GLY A 747 9.27 -15.03 -2.70
N PRO A 748 9.84 -14.42 -3.76
CA PRO A 748 9.14 -13.58 -4.73
C PRO A 748 7.82 -14.18 -5.25
N PRO A 749 6.95 -13.39 -5.91
CA PRO A 749 5.67 -13.86 -6.45
C PRO A 749 5.83 -15.12 -7.32
N GLY A 750 4.92 -16.09 -7.16
CA GLY A 750 4.88 -17.31 -7.96
C GLY A 750 6.02 -18.32 -7.73
N THR A 751 6.93 -18.10 -6.77
CA THR A 751 8.14 -18.95 -6.59
C THR A 751 7.93 -20.25 -5.79
N GLY A 752 6.71 -20.55 -5.36
CA GLY A 752 6.39 -21.78 -4.63
C GLY A 752 6.73 -21.76 -3.14
N LYS A 753 6.72 -20.59 -2.47
CA LYS A 753 6.88 -20.47 -1.00
C LYS A 753 6.13 -21.54 -0.23
N THR A 754 4.80 -21.56 -0.38
CA THR A 754 3.94 -22.50 0.35
C THR A 754 4.27 -23.95 0.01
N VAL A 755 4.59 -24.30 -1.25
CA VAL A 755 5.01 -25.68 -1.61
C VAL A 755 6.28 -26.09 -0.86
N THR A 756 7.23 -25.16 -0.69
CA THR A 756 8.48 -25.37 0.06
C THR A 756 8.20 -25.53 1.57
N VAL A 757 7.27 -24.74 2.12
CA VAL A 757 6.81 -24.85 3.52
C VAL A 757 6.11 -26.18 3.78
N ILE A 758 5.28 -26.64 2.84
CA ILE A 758 4.58 -27.92 2.93
C ILE A 758 5.57 -29.09 2.98
N GLU A 759 6.59 -29.09 2.11
CA GLU A 759 7.68 -30.08 2.19
C GLU A 759 8.42 -29.99 3.54
N ALA A 760 8.81 -28.79 3.98
CA ALA A 760 9.52 -28.60 5.23
C ALA A 760 8.74 -29.15 6.44
N ILE A 761 7.43 -28.88 6.52
CA ILE A 761 6.55 -29.40 7.58
C ILE A 761 6.53 -30.93 7.58
N LEU A 762 6.42 -31.58 6.40
CA LEU A 762 6.46 -33.04 6.30
C LEU A 762 7.82 -33.60 6.71
N GLN A 763 8.91 -33.01 6.21
CA GLN A 763 10.27 -33.45 6.50
C GLN A 763 10.64 -33.30 7.99
N ILE A 764 10.25 -32.21 8.66
CA ILE A 764 10.37 -32.04 10.11
C ILE A 764 9.53 -33.11 10.83
N HIS A 765 8.26 -33.27 10.45
CA HIS A 765 7.33 -34.19 11.12
C HIS A 765 7.82 -35.64 11.10
N TYR A 766 8.40 -36.10 9.98
CA TYR A 766 8.87 -37.47 9.81
C TYR A 766 10.33 -37.69 10.25
N THR A 767 11.21 -36.70 10.12
CA THR A 767 12.64 -36.87 10.46
C THR A 767 12.95 -36.55 11.92
N LEU A 768 12.14 -35.71 12.57
CA LEU A 768 12.31 -35.32 13.98
C LEU A 768 11.06 -35.75 14.78
N PRO A 769 11.02 -36.96 15.37
CA PRO A 769 9.80 -37.51 15.99
C PRO A 769 9.24 -36.66 17.13
N ASP A 770 10.11 -36.05 17.93
CA ASP A 770 9.73 -35.23 19.09
C ASP A 770 9.34 -33.79 18.71
N SER A 771 9.45 -33.42 17.43
CA SER A 771 9.11 -32.06 17.00
C SER A 771 7.61 -31.76 17.13
N ARG A 772 7.33 -30.58 17.69
CA ARG A 772 6.04 -29.88 17.61
C ARG A 772 6.22 -28.61 16.80
N ILE A 773 5.36 -28.45 15.79
CA ILE A 773 5.42 -27.41 14.77
C ILE A 773 4.21 -26.48 14.91
N LEU A 774 4.47 -25.20 15.17
CA LEU A 774 3.47 -24.14 15.10
C LEU A 774 3.61 -23.45 13.73
N VAL A 775 2.54 -23.46 12.94
CA VAL A 775 2.49 -22.85 11.62
C VAL A 775 1.50 -21.69 11.63
N CYS A 776 2.00 -20.51 11.30
CA CYS A 776 1.30 -19.25 11.41
C CYS A 776 1.28 -18.47 10.10
N ALA A 777 0.29 -17.59 9.94
CA ALA A 777 0.29 -16.48 9.00
C ALA A 777 -0.62 -15.38 9.57
N PRO A 778 -0.50 -14.10 9.15
CA PRO A 778 -1.41 -13.06 9.62
C PRO A 778 -2.85 -13.29 9.14
N SER A 779 -3.05 -13.82 7.93
CA SER A 779 -4.38 -14.03 7.34
C SER A 779 -4.96 -15.44 7.54
N ASN A 780 -6.30 -15.51 7.66
CA ASN A 780 -7.04 -16.78 7.66
C ASN A 780 -6.93 -17.53 6.32
N ALA A 781 -6.81 -16.80 5.20
CA ALA A 781 -6.70 -17.39 3.87
C ALA A 781 -5.37 -18.15 3.67
N ALA A 782 -4.25 -17.59 4.12
CA ALA A 782 -2.93 -18.25 4.03
C ALA A 782 -2.86 -19.51 4.93
N THR A 783 -3.40 -19.42 6.15
CA THR A 783 -3.45 -20.56 7.08
C THR A 783 -4.38 -21.69 6.62
N ASP A 784 -5.50 -21.36 5.98
CA ASP A 784 -6.37 -22.36 5.35
C ASP A 784 -5.73 -22.98 4.11
N LEU A 785 -5.04 -22.19 3.27
CA LEU A 785 -4.28 -22.68 2.13
C LEU A 785 -3.22 -23.70 2.56
N ILE A 786 -2.46 -23.43 3.63
CA ILE A 786 -1.49 -24.38 4.19
C ILE A 786 -2.19 -25.67 4.64
N CYS A 787 -3.33 -25.57 5.34
CA CYS A 787 -4.09 -26.72 5.80
C CYS A 787 -4.61 -27.58 4.63
N LEU A 788 -5.19 -26.95 3.61
CA LEU A 788 -5.66 -27.59 2.38
C LEU A 788 -4.51 -28.25 1.60
N ARG A 789 -3.36 -27.58 1.46
CA ARG A 789 -2.18 -28.14 0.80
C ARG A 789 -1.59 -29.32 1.57
N LEU A 790 -1.53 -29.27 2.90
CA LEU A 790 -1.10 -30.43 3.71
C LEU A 790 -2.04 -31.63 3.52
N HIS A 791 -3.36 -31.39 3.53
CA HIS A 791 -4.35 -32.42 3.26
C HIS A 791 -4.14 -33.05 1.87
N GLN A 792 -3.99 -32.23 0.82
CA GLN A 792 -3.80 -32.69 -0.57
C GLN A 792 -2.56 -33.59 -0.76
N THR A 793 -1.53 -33.52 0.09
CA THR A 793 -0.36 -34.42 0.02
C THR A 793 -0.71 -35.88 0.31
N ASN A 794 -1.79 -36.15 1.04
CA ASN A 794 -2.18 -37.44 1.58
C ASN A 794 -1.09 -38.17 2.42
N GLN A 795 -0.03 -37.47 2.84
CA GLN A 795 1.06 -38.07 3.64
C GLN A 795 0.71 -38.14 5.13
N LEU A 796 0.03 -37.12 5.66
CA LEU A 796 -0.28 -37.02 7.09
C LEU A 796 -1.44 -37.93 7.51
N LYS A 797 -1.24 -38.66 8.61
CA LYS A 797 -2.30 -39.47 9.24
C LYS A 797 -3.40 -38.58 9.85
N PRO A 798 -4.67 -39.03 9.88
CA PRO A 798 -5.71 -38.39 10.67
C PRO A 798 -5.25 -38.18 12.13
N GLY A 799 -5.47 -36.98 12.67
CA GLY A 799 -4.98 -36.58 14.00
C GLY A 799 -3.54 -36.05 14.07
N ALA A 800 -2.79 -35.99 12.95
CA ALA A 800 -1.44 -35.40 12.96
C ALA A 800 -1.44 -33.86 13.02
N MET A 801 -2.46 -33.22 12.43
CA MET A 801 -2.59 -31.75 12.35
C MET A 801 -3.96 -31.22 12.77
N VAL A 802 -4.00 -29.96 13.23
CA VAL A 802 -5.21 -29.26 13.68
C VAL A 802 -5.22 -27.79 13.24
N ARG A 803 -6.40 -27.22 12.96
CA ARG A 803 -6.59 -25.83 12.51
C ARG A 803 -7.29 -25.01 13.61
N VAL A 804 -6.54 -24.16 14.32
CA VAL A 804 -7.06 -23.31 15.41
C VAL A 804 -7.56 -21.98 14.84
N ASN A 805 -8.85 -21.70 15.00
CA ASN A 805 -9.50 -20.49 14.48
C ASN A 805 -9.84 -19.50 15.60
N ALA A 806 -9.84 -18.20 15.24
CA ALA A 806 -10.42 -17.14 16.05
C ALA A 806 -11.86 -17.49 16.46
N SER A 807 -12.24 -17.18 17.70
CA SER A 807 -13.47 -17.64 18.35
C SER A 807 -14.79 -17.18 17.71
N PHE A 808 -14.73 -16.35 16.67
CA PHE A 808 -15.87 -15.69 16.02
C PHE A 808 -15.88 -15.86 14.49
N ARG A 809 -14.98 -16.68 13.93
CA ARG A 809 -14.96 -16.94 12.48
C ARG A 809 -16.18 -17.78 12.09
N SER A 810 -16.97 -17.34 11.11
CA SER A 810 -18.10 -18.12 10.59
C SER A 810 -17.61 -19.43 9.95
N LEU A 811 -18.38 -20.51 10.12
CA LEU A 811 -18.14 -21.80 9.48
C LEU A 811 -18.36 -21.76 7.96
N GLU A 812 -19.09 -20.77 7.45
CA GLU A 812 -19.32 -20.56 6.02
C GLU A 812 -18.09 -19.99 5.30
N GLN A 813 -17.23 -19.28 6.05
CA GLN A 813 -15.97 -18.73 5.57
C GLN A 813 -14.82 -19.76 5.56
N ILE A 814 -15.12 -21.04 5.72
CA ILE A 814 -14.13 -22.13 5.81
C ILE A 814 -14.45 -23.15 4.72
N ASP A 815 -13.44 -23.61 4.01
CA ASP A 815 -13.55 -24.68 3.00
C ASP A 815 -14.01 -26.01 3.65
N ASP A 816 -14.89 -26.77 3.00
CA ASP A 816 -15.43 -28.03 3.52
C ASP A 816 -14.36 -29.11 3.79
N VAL A 817 -13.23 -29.09 3.07
CA VAL A 817 -12.06 -29.94 3.32
C VAL A 817 -11.29 -29.50 4.57
N VAL A 818 -11.34 -28.21 4.93
CA VAL A 818 -10.68 -27.63 6.11
C VAL A 818 -11.54 -27.76 7.38
N LYS A 819 -12.88 -27.69 7.27
CA LYS A 819 -13.83 -27.80 8.40
C LYS A 819 -13.56 -28.98 9.37
N PRO A 820 -13.19 -30.20 8.93
CA PRO A 820 -12.85 -31.31 9.84
C PRO A 820 -11.69 -30.99 10.79
N TYR A 821 -10.63 -30.33 10.29
CA TYR A 821 -9.44 -29.98 11.08
C TYR A 821 -9.71 -28.86 12.10
N CYS A 822 -10.78 -28.09 11.91
CA CYS A 822 -11.21 -27.03 12.82
C CYS A 822 -11.90 -27.56 14.10
N LYS A 823 -12.51 -28.75 14.05
CA LYS A 823 -13.35 -29.28 15.15
C LYS A 823 -12.60 -29.48 16.46
N ASP A 824 -11.35 -29.94 16.38
CA ASP A 824 -10.48 -30.13 17.55
C ASP A 824 -9.66 -28.88 17.87
N GLY A 825 -9.51 -27.97 16.89
CA GLY A 825 -8.91 -26.64 17.08
C GLY A 825 -9.83 -25.64 17.80
N GLU A 826 -11.06 -26.05 18.13
CA GLU A 826 -11.95 -25.31 19.02
C GLU A 826 -11.47 -25.32 20.47
N ASP A 827 -10.89 -26.42 20.92
CA ASP A 827 -10.44 -26.64 22.30
C ASP A 827 -8.92 -26.53 22.32
N ILE A 828 -8.39 -25.45 22.89
CA ILE A 828 -6.96 -25.12 22.85
C ILE A 828 -6.13 -26.16 23.63
N TRP A 829 -6.70 -26.78 24.68
CA TRP A 829 -6.05 -27.87 25.39
C TRP A 829 -5.95 -29.11 24.50
N LYS A 830 -7.04 -29.48 23.82
CA LYS A 830 -7.01 -30.61 22.85
C LYS A 830 -6.07 -30.32 21.69
N ALA A 831 -6.08 -29.08 21.16
CA ALA A 831 -5.19 -28.64 20.09
C ALA A 831 -3.70 -28.75 20.48
N SER A 832 -3.34 -28.43 21.74
CA SER A 832 -1.94 -28.52 22.23
C SER A 832 -1.32 -29.91 22.12
N TRP A 833 -2.12 -30.97 22.05
CA TRP A 833 -1.63 -32.35 21.96
C TRP A 833 -1.15 -32.72 20.55
N PHE A 834 -1.65 -32.04 19.51
CA PHE A 834 -1.27 -32.28 18.11
C PHE A 834 0.20 -31.91 17.86
N ARG A 835 0.81 -32.53 16.84
CA ARG A 835 2.21 -32.24 16.44
C ARG A 835 2.32 -31.08 15.46
N ILE A 836 1.28 -30.80 14.68
CA ILE A 836 1.21 -29.70 13.71
C ILE A 836 -0.02 -28.84 14.05
N ILE A 837 0.19 -27.58 14.43
CA ILE A 837 -0.89 -26.63 14.74
C ILE A 837 -0.86 -25.50 13.73
N ILE A 838 -2.01 -25.23 13.08
CA ILE A 838 -2.16 -24.21 12.04
C ILE A 838 -3.11 -23.12 12.54
N THR A 839 -2.61 -21.90 12.74
CA THR A 839 -3.33 -20.80 13.41
C THR A 839 -2.96 -19.45 12.79
N THR A 840 -3.78 -18.40 12.92
CA THR A 840 -3.27 -17.06 12.60
C THR A 840 -2.29 -16.57 13.67
N CYS A 841 -1.37 -15.66 13.34
CA CYS A 841 -0.38 -15.09 14.28
C CYS A 841 -1.08 -14.56 15.55
N SER A 842 -2.03 -13.64 15.41
CA SER A 842 -2.88 -13.20 16.52
C SER A 842 -3.61 -14.35 17.25
N SER A 843 -4.06 -15.40 16.57
CA SER A 843 -4.74 -16.54 17.22
C SER A 843 -3.79 -17.46 18.00
N ALA A 844 -2.49 -17.48 17.69
CA ALA A 844 -1.49 -18.22 18.47
C ALA A 844 -1.44 -17.73 19.93
N GLY A 845 -1.74 -16.44 20.19
CA GLY A 845 -1.90 -15.86 21.52
C GLY A 845 -3.13 -16.37 22.31
N MET A 846 -3.77 -17.46 21.89
CA MET A 846 -4.61 -18.30 22.75
C MET A 846 -3.77 -19.26 23.62
N PHE A 847 -2.60 -19.70 23.17
CA PHE A 847 -1.74 -20.63 23.92
C PHE A 847 -1.10 -19.99 25.17
N TYR A 848 -0.97 -18.65 25.20
CA TYR A 848 -0.63 -17.90 26.43
C TYR A 848 -1.62 -18.10 27.60
N GLN A 849 -2.82 -18.63 27.33
CA GLN A 849 -3.85 -18.91 28.35
C GLN A 849 -3.89 -20.39 28.76
N THR A 850 -2.97 -21.21 28.24
CA THR A 850 -2.78 -22.61 28.62
C THR A 850 -1.47 -22.79 29.39
N GLU A 851 -1.41 -23.77 30.28
CA GLU A 851 -0.22 -24.09 31.12
C GLU A 851 0.89 -24.80 30.33
N ILE A 852 1.05 -24.43 29.07
CA ILE A 852 2.08 -24.93 28.17
C ILE A 852 3.41 -24.26 28.56
N ARG A 853 4.44 -25.08 28.80
CA ARG A 853 5.79 -24.59 29.11
C ARG A 853 6.44 -23.97 27.87
N LEU A 854 7.23 -22.92 28.06
CA LEU A 854 8.11 -22.36 27.02
C LEU A 854 8.97 -23.48 26.43
N GLY A 855 9.13 -23.48 25.10
CA GLY A 855 9.80 -24.55 24.37
C GLY A 855 8.97 -25.81 24.09
N HIS A 856 7.68 -25.85 24.46
CA HIS A 856 6.76 -26.89 23.96
C HIS A 856 6.70 -26.90 22.43
N PHE A 857 6.70 -25.73 21.80
CA PHE A 857 6.91 -25.61 20.36
C PHE A 857 8.41 -25.63 20.07
N THR A 858 8.80 -26.58 19.23
CA THR A 858 10.20 -26.77 18.80
C THR A 858 10.51 -25.97 17.53
N HIS A 859 9.47 -25.77 16.69
CA HIS A 859 9.55 -25.10 15.41
C HIS A 859 8.38 -24.11 15.29
N VAL A 860 8.67 -22.90 14.85
CA VAL A 860 7.70 -21.84 14.56
C VAL A 860 7.93 -21.37 13.12
N ILE A 861 6.93 -21.54 12.25
CA ILE A 861 6.99 -21.16 10.84
C ILE A 861 5.93 -20.08 10.59
N LEU A 862 6.32 -18.89 10.14
CA LEU A 862 5.41 -17.82 9.74
C LEU A 862 5.42 -17.71 8.21
N ASP A 863 4.32 -18.06 7.54
CA ASP A 863 4.10 -17.75 6.11
C ASP A 863 3.48 -16.35 5.94
N GLU A 864 3.80 -15.71 4.82
CA GLU A 864 3.57 -14.29 4.55
C GLU A 864 4.01 -13.36 5.72
N ALA A 865 5.14 -13.68 6.37
CA ALA A 865 5.70 -12.95 7.51
C ALA A 865 5.98 -11.45 7.25
N GLY A 866 6.08 -11.04 5.97
CA GLY A 866 6.18 -9.63 5.59
C GLY A 866 4.90 -8.82 5.82
N GLN A 867 3.73 -9.46 5.83
CA GLN A 867 2.44 -8.81 6.10
C GLN A 867 2.17 -8.60 7.59
N ALA A 868 2.80 -9.39 8.46
CA ALA A 868 2.62 -9.29 9.91
C ALA A 868 3.47 -8.15 10.46
N SER A 869 2.92 -7.32 11.34
CA SER A 869 3.74 -6.36 12.08
C SER A 869 4.75 -7.11 12.96
N GLU A 870 5.84 -6.45 13.34
CA GLU A 870 6.80 -7.09 14.24
C GLU A 870 6.13 -7.55 15.56
N PRO A 871 5.32 -6.73 16.27
CA PRO A 871 4.58 -7.19 17.44
C PRO A 871 3.59 -8.33 17.19
N GLU A 872 2.98 -8.47 16.01
CA GLU A 872 2.16 -9.64 15.68
C GLU A 872 3.03 -10.89 15.43
N SER A 873 4.18 -10.71 14.78
CA SER A 873 5.14 -11.80 14.50
C SER A 873 5.69 -12.41 15.79
N LEU A 874 5.87 -11.59 16.83
CA LEU A 874 6.31 -12.05 18.15
C LEU A 874 5.30 -12.99 18.83
N ILE A 875 4.01 -12.91 18.52
CA ILE A 875 2.96 -13.71 19.21
C ILE A 875 3.25 -15.22 19.13
N PRO A 876 3.46 -15.83 17.95
CA PRO A 876 3.87 -17.22 17.86
C PRO A 876 5.35 -17.47 18.21
N ILE A 877 6.24 -16.49 18.04
CA ILE A 877 7.68 -16.66 18.33
C ILE A 877 7.92 -16.78 19.85
N GLY A 878 7.26 -15.98 20.67
CA GLY A 878 7.29 -16.03 22.14
C GLY A 878 6.67 -17.29 22.77
N LEU A 879 6.41 -18.34 22.00
CA LEU A 879 6.00 -19.67 22.46
C LEU A 879 7.12 -20.73 22.30
N ILE A 880 8.27 -20.35 21.73
CA ILE A 880 9.40 -21.23 21.40
C ILE A 880 10.46 -21.27 22.53
N SER A 881 11.52 -22.07 22.37
CA SER A 881 12.68 -22.05 23.27
C SER A 881 13.80 -21.15 22.73
N GLU A 882 14.34 -20.33 23.61
CA GLU A 882 15.35 -19.30 23.31
C GLU A 882 16.76 -19.89 23.17
N ALA A 883 16.97 -21.13 23.62
CA ALA A 883 18.19 -21.88 23.42
C ALA A 883 18.18 -22.67 22.11
N ASN A 884 17.10 -23.43 21.84
CA ASN A 884 17.08 -24.50 20.84
C ASN A 884 15.88 -24.45 19.89
N GLY A 885 15.00 -23.46 20.00
CA GLY A 885 13.83 -23.31 19.13
C GLY A 885 14.23 -22.89 17.72
N GLN A 886 13.48 -23.35 16.73
CA GLN A 886 13.70 -22.97 15.33
C GLN A 886 12.62 -22.03 14.79
N ILE A 887 13.04 -20.81 14.44
CA ILE A 887 12.19 -19.77 13.85
C ILE A 887 12.44 -19.74 12.34
N VAL A 888 11.36 -19.84 11.55
CA VAL A 888 11.40 -19.76 10.08
C VAL A 888 10.43 -18.66 9.64
N LEU A 889 10.97 -17.59 9.05
CA LEU A 889 10.19 -16.47 8.49
C LEU A 889 10.10 -16.65 6.98
N VAL A 890 8.90 -16.81 6.45
CA VAL A 890 8.63 -17.10 5.05
C VAL A 890 7.84 -15.94 4.46
N GLY A 891 8.33 -15.34 3.38
CA GLY A 891 7.70 -14.12 2.87
C GLY A 891 8.47 -13.44 1.76
N ASP A 892 8.18 -12.16 1.58
CA ASP A 892 8.81 -11.30 0.58
C ASP A 892 8.82 -9.85 1.10
N PRO A 893 9.98 -9.30 1.49
CA PRO A 893 10.06 -7.93 2.01
C PRO A 893 9.79 -6.85 0.93
N LYS A 894 9.73 -7.23 -0.36
CA LYS A 894 9.39 -6.32 -1.48
C LYS A 894 7.91 -6.34 -1.85
N GLN A 895 7.08 -7.21 -1.27
CA GLN A 895 5.62 -7.16 -1.36
C GLN A 895 4.99 -6.39 -0.18
N LEU A 896 3.66 -6.24 -0.19
CA LEU A 896 2.89 -5.48 0.79
C LEU A 896 3.21 -5.88 2.24
N GLY A 897 3.41 -4.85 3.07
CA GLY A 897 3.66 -4.96 4.50
C GLY A 897 2.41 -4.82 5.39
N PRO A 898 2.59 -4.64 6.70
CA PRO A 898 1.51 -4.44 7.67
C PRO A 898 0.64 -3.22 7.36
N VAL A 899 -0.68 -3.36 7.55
CA VAL A 899 -1.64 -2.27 7.39
C VAL A 899 -1.81 -1.53 8.71
N ILE A 900 -1.07 -0.42 8.86
CA ILE A 900 -1.14 0.50 10.01
C ILE A 900 -2.00 1.71 9.63
N LYS A 901 -2.93 2.13 10.50
CA LYS A 901 -3.81 3.28 10.25
C LYS A 901 -3.28 4.57 10.86
N SER A 902 -2.73 4.50 12.08
CA SER A 902 -2.19 5.63 12.81
C SER A 902 -0.95 6.15 12.11
N LYS A 903 -1.04 7.35 11.53
CA LYS A 903 0.09 8.05 10.87
C LYS A 903 1.32 8.08 11.77
N ILE A 904 1.15 8.48 13.03
CA ILE A 904 2.26 8.57 14.00
C ILE A 904 2.92 7.19 14.18
N ALA A 905 2.15 6.12 14.35
CA ALA A 905 2.72 4.79 14.51
C ALA A 905 3.40 4.27 13.23
N LEU A 906 2.88 4.59 12.05
CA LEU A 906 3.49 4.28 10.76
C LEU A 906 4.82 5.03 10.58
N THR A 907 4.83 6.32 10.90
CA THR A 907 5.99 7.22 10.75
C THR A 907 7.13 6.86 11.69
N PHE A 908 6.83 6.33 12.89
CA PHE A 908 7.80 5.72 13.81
C PHE A 908 7.97 4.19 13.62
N GLY A 909 7.63 3.65 12.44
CA GLY A 909 8.12 2.34 11.98
C GLY A 909 7.27 1.10 12.31
N LEU A 910 6.05 1.23 12.86
CA LEU A 910 5.16 0.06 13.11
C LEU A 910 4.75 -0.68 11.81
N ASN A 911 4.91 -0.03 10.66
CA ASN A 911 4.71 -0.59 9.33
C ASN A 911 5.91 -1.43 8.83
N MET A 912 6.99 -1.56 9.60
CA MET A 912 8.08 -2.48 9.29
C MET A 912 7.76 -3.86 9.88
N SER A 913 7.92 -4.91 9.06
CA SER A 913 7.78 -6.29 9.54
C SER A 913 9.10 -6.79 10.16
N LEU A 914 9.02 -7.77 11.07
CA LEU A 914 10.20 -8.42 11.63
C LEU A 914 11.08 -9.04 10.54
N LEU A 915 10.45 -9.60 9.49
CA LEU A 915 11.13 -10.10 8.29
C LEU A 915 11.98 -8.99 7.65
N GLU A 916 11.38 -7.83 7.40
CA GLU A 916 12.02 -6.69 6.75
C GLU A 916 13.16 -6.12 7.59
N ARG A 917 12.93 -5.87 8.89
CA ARG A 917 13.94 -5.35 9.82
C ARG A 917 15.12 -6.29 10.01
N LEU A 918 14.91 -7.61 9.96
CA LEU A 918 16.01 -8.56 9.97
C LEU A 918 16.79 -8.53 8.64
N THR A 919 16.11 -8.46 7.48
CA THR A 919 16.77 -8.38 6.18
C THR A 919 17.55 -7.08 5.90
N SER A 920 17.42 -6.05 6.73
CA SER A 920 18.26 -4.84 6.68
C SER A 920 19.44 -4.84 7.66
N ARG A 921 19.55 -5.83 8.56
CA ARG A 921 20.74 -6.01 9.42
C ARG A 921 21.90 -6.59 8.63
N ASP A 922 23.11 -6.15 8.95
CA ASP A 922 24.32 -6.39 8.17
C ASP A 922 24.61 -7.89 7.90
N MET A 923 24.27 -8.80 8.81
CA MET A 923 24.38 -10.27 8.62
C MET A 923 23.47 -10.84 7.51
N TYR A 924 22.35 -10.20 7.24
CA TYR A 924 21.31 -10.62 6.29
C TYR A 924 21.36 -9.82 4.98
N LEU A 925 22.25 -8.83 4.86
CA LEU A 925 22.42 -8.05 3.65
C LEU A 925 22.88 -8.93 2.49
N ARG A 926 22.65 -8.41 1.28
CA ARG A 926 23.04 -9.05 0.02
C ARG A 926 24.52 -8.75 -0.27
N ASP A 927 25.31 -9.78 -0.50
CA ASP A 927 26.74 -9.74 -0.79
C ASP A 927 27.01 -10.67 -1.98
N GLU A 928 27.36 -10.07 -3.13
CA GLU A 928 27.67 -10.82 -4.35
C GLU A 928 29.06 -11.46 -4.30
N ASP A 929 30.04 -10.78 -3.69
CA ASP A 929 31.42 -11.22 -3.65
C ASP A 929 31.58 -12.47 -2.77
N ALA A 930 30.92 -12.50 -1.59
CA ALA A 930 30.93 -13.63 -0.69
C ALA A 930 29.96 -14.76 -1.07
N PHE A 931 28.78 -14.44 -1.65
CA PHE A 931 27.68 -15.40 -1.78
C PHE A 931 27.04 -15.51 -3.18
N SER A 932 27.68 -15.03 -4.25
CA SER A 932 27.19 -15.17 -5.65
C SER A 932 26.62 -16.56 -5.97
N ALA A 933 27.36 -17.63 -5.67
CA ALA A 933 26.95 -19.03 -5.90
C ALA A 933 25.68 -19.47 -5.11
N CYS A 934 25.30 -18.73 -4.08
CA CYS A 934 24.12 -18.97 -3.22
C CYS A 934 22.98 -17.97 -3.46
N GLY A 935 23.03 -17.18 -4.55
CA GLY A 935 22.05 -16.12 -4.82
C GLY A 935 22.34 -14.81 -4.09
N ALA A 936 23.62 -14.52 -3.83
CA ALA A 936 24.13 -13.32 -3.17
C ALA A 936 23.65 -13.10 -1.72
N TYR A 937 23.20 -14.15 -1.03
CA TYR A 937 22.88 -14.12 0.40
C TYR A 937 23.53 -15.29 1.14
N ASN A 938 23.82 -15.10 2.41
CA ASN A 938 24.35 -16.15 3.27
C ASN A 938 23.33 -17.32 3.39
N PRO A 939 23.64 -18.52 2.87
CA PRO A 939 22.68 -19.64 2.78
C PRO A 939 22.33 -20.25 4.14
N LEU A 940 22.98 -19.83 5.22
CA LEU A 940 22.64 -20.19 6.60
C LEU A 940 21.52 -19.33 7.20
N LEU A 941 21.27 -18.15 6.62
CA LEU A 941 20.30 -17.16 7.12
C LEU A 941 19.16 -16.89 6.14
N ILE A 942 19.45 -16.83 4.84
CA ILE A 942 18.46 -16.60 3.80
C ILE A 942 18.60 -17.67 2.72
N THR A 943 17.49 -18.12 2.14
CA THR A 943 17.51 -18.70 0.79
C THR A 943 16.44 -18.05 -0.06
N LYS A 944 16.87 -17.46 -1.19
CA LYS A 944 15.99 -16.80 -2.15
C LYS A 944 15.52 -17.81 -3.20
N LEU A 945 14.22 -17.90 -3.40
CA LEU A 945 13.63 -18.70 -4.49
C LEU A 945 13.60 -17.84 -5.77
N ILE A 946 14.14 -18.36 -6.87
CA ILE A 946 14.27 -17.60 -8.14
C ILE A 946 13.31 -18.06 -9.25
N LYS A 947 12.91 -19.34 -9.26
CA LYS A 947 12.05 -19.92 -10.32
C LYS A 947 10.59 -19.55 -10.08
N ASN A 948 9.99 -18.77 -10.97
CA ASN A 948 8.59 -18.36 -10.96
C ASN A 948 7.74 -19.35 -11.79
N TYR A 949 6.69 -19.91 -11.18
CA TYR A 949 5.79 -20.88 -11.77
C TYR A 949 4.41 -20.29 -12.16
N ARG A 950 4.29 -18.96 -12.24
CA ARG A 950 3.01 -18.24 -12.38
C ARG A 950 2.85 -17.54 -13.72
N SER A 951 3.82 -16.72 -14.12
CA SER A 951 3.61 -15.60 -15.04
C SER A 951 4.39 -15.74 -16.34
N HIS A 952 3.81 -15.27 -17.44
CA HIS A 952 4.52 -15.14 -18.71
C HIS A 952 5.81 -14.30 -18.58
N SER A 953 6.84 -14.59 -19.37
CA SER A 953 8.15 -13.91 -19.33
C SER A 953 8.06 -12.39 -19.42
N ALA A 954 7.26 -11.88 -20.38
CA ALA A 954 6.99 -10.46 -20.58
C ALA A 954 6.27 -9.77 -19.39
N LEU A 955 5.61 -10.54 -18.50
CA LEU A 955 5.00 -10.01 -17.27
C LEU A 955 5.99 -10.06 -16.09
N LEU A 956 6.89 -11.04 -16.07
CA LEU A 956 7.89 -11.20 -15.01
C LEU A 956 9.07 -10.23 -15.16
N ALA A 957 9.46 -9.88 -16.38
CA ALA A 957 10.69 -9.14 -16.68
C ALA A 957 10.81 -7.78 -15.95
N LEU A 958 9.75 -6.96 -15.97
CA LEU A 958 9.75 -5.65 -15.31
C LEU A 958 9.82 -5.75 -13.77
N PRO A 959 8.92 -6.47 -13.06
CA PRO A 959 9.04 -6.64 -11.62
C PRO A 959 10.34 -7.35 -11.21
N SER A 960 10.84 -8.30 -12.02
CA SER A 960 12.15 -8.90 -11.78
C SER A 960 13.29 -7.87 -11.83
N LYS A 961 13.26 -6.92 -12.79
CA LYS A 961 14.23 -5.81 -12.83
C LYS A 961 14.09 -4.90 -11.60
N LEU A 962 12.88 -4.39 -11.33
CA LEU A 962 12.67 -3.33 -10.34
C LEU A 962 12.85 -3.78 -8.89
N PHE A 963 12.57 -5.04 -8.56
CA PHE A 963 12.49 -5.50 -7.16
C PHE A 963 13.41 -6.68 -6.81
N TYR A 964 13.94 -7.40 -7.81
CA TYR A 964 14.62 -8.69 -7.59
C TYR A 964 15.93 -8.86 -8.40
N HIS A 965 16.57 -7.76 -8.81
CA HIS A 965 17.87 -7.69 -9.52
C HIS A 965 17.96 -8.51 -10.83
N LYS A 966 16.85 -8.65 -11.55
CA LYS A 966 16.71 -9.49 -12.77
C LYS A 966 16.94 -11.00 -12.56
N GLU A 967 16.97 -11.47 -11.32
CA GLU A 967 17.29 -12.87 -10.97
C GLU A 967 16.14 -13.88 -11.19
N LEU A 968 14.92 -13.46 -11.57
CA LEU A 968 13.77 -14.38 -11.61
C LEU A 968 13.66 -15.17 -12.92
N GLU A 969 13.69 -16.49 -12.82
CA GLU A 969 13.58 -17.43 -13.93
C GLU A 969 12.10 -17.79 -14.23
N VAL A 970 11.75 -17.94 -15.50
CA VAL A 970 10.40 -18.34 -15.93
C VAL A 970 10.31 -19.86 -15.99
N CYS A 971 9.46 -20.45 -15.17
CA CYS A 971 9.19 -21.89 -15.09
C CYS A 971 7.67 -22.19 -15.04
N ALA A 972 6.84 -21.23 -15.45
CA ALA A 972 5.38 -21.38 -15.51
C ALA A 972 4.95 -22.34 -16.64
N ASP A 973 3.79 -22.97 -16.47
CA ASP A 973 3.21 -23.83 -17.51
C ASP A 973 2.91 -23.02 -18.77
N THR A 974 3.61 -23.35 -19.86
CA THR A 974 3.48 -22.69 -21.16
C THR A 974 2.03 -22.70 -21.65
N SER A 975 1.30 -23.80 -21.52
CA SER A 975 -0.09 -23.91 -22.00
C SER A 975 -1.00 -22.87 -21.36
N VAL A 976 -0.79 -22.61 -20.06
CA VAL A 976 -1.51 -21.61 -19.27
C VAL A 976 -1.08 -20.20 -19.69
N VAL A 977 0.22 -19.89 -19.65
CA VAL A 977 0.70 -18.51 -19.84
C VAL A 977 0.69 -18.04 -21.29
N THR A 978 0.66 -18.94 -22.29
CA THR A 978 0.56 -18.55 -23.70
C THR A 978 -0.88 -18.48 -24.23
N SER A 979 -1.87 -18.95 -23.46
CA SER A 979 -3.28 -19.09 -23.88
C SER A 979 -3.90 -17.84 -24.52
N LEU A 980 -3.52 -16.65 -24.07
CA LEU A 980 -4.08 -15.37 -24.53
C LEU A 980 -3.21 -14.60 -25.54
N LEU A 981 -2.03 -15.10 -25.94
CA LEU A 981 -1.08 -14.38 -26.81
C LEU A 981 -1.62 -14.00 -28.19
N ASN A 982 -2.67 -14.68 -28.65
CA ASN A 982 -3.34 -14.42 -29.94
C ASN A 982 -4.63 -13.59 -29.79
N TRP A 983 -5.07 -13.25 -28.57
CA TRP A 983 -6.35 -12.62 -28.29
C TRP A 983 -6.60 -11.37 -29.14
N GLY A 984 -7.83 -11.22 -29.65
CA GLY A 984 -8.19 -10.26 -30.68
C GLY A 984 -7.81 -8.81 -30.36
N LYS A 985 -7.87 -8.41 -29.08
CA LYS A 985 -7.66 -7.03 -28.61
C LYS A 985 -6.22 -6.71 -28.17
N LEU A 986 -5.27 -7.64 -28.24
CA LEU A 986 -3.85 -7.33 -27.98
C LEU A 986 -3.27 -6.38 -29.04
N PRO A 987 -2.65 -5.24 -28.66
CA PRO A 987 -2.00 -4.33 -29.62
C PRO A 987 -0.86 -4.99 -30.39
N ARG A 988 -0.12 -5.89 -29.72
CA ARG A 988 0.95 -6.71 -30.29
C ARG A 988 0.71 -8.18 -29.94
N LYS A 989 0.52 -9.01 -30.96
CA LYS A 989 0.43 -10.48 -30.80
C LYS A 989 1.72 -11.02 -30.21
N GLY A 990 1.62 -12.02 -29.34
CA GLY A 990 2.78 -12.58 -28.62
C GLY A 990 3.25 -11.75 -27.42
N PHE A 991 2.60 -10.64 -27.07
CA PHE A 991 2.98 -9.82 -25.90
C PHE A 991 1.75 -9.62 -24.96
N PRO A 992 1.67 -10.32 -23.80
CA PRO A 992 0.47 -10.36 -22.94
C PRO A 992 0.36 -9.16 -21.98
N LEU A 993 0.63 -7.96 -22.46
CA LEU A 993 0.45 -6.71 -21.72
C LEU A 993 -0.39 -5.74 -22.57
N ILE A 994 -1.24 -4.96 -21.92
CA ILE A 994 -1.85 -3.76 -22.49
C ILE A 994 -1.72 -2.62 -21.46
N PHE A 995 -1.23 -1.46 -21.88
CA PHE A 995 -1.43 -0.21 -21.14
C PHE A 995 -2.42 0.66 -21.91
N HIS A 996 -3.54 1.03 -21.30
CA HIS A 996 -4.57 1.88 -21.86
C HIS A 996 -4.57 3.24 -21.16
N GLY A 997 -4.03 4.26 -21.84
CA GLY A 997 -4.02 5.64 -21.39
C GLY A 997 -5.40 6.29 -21.46
N ILE A 998 -5.93 6.82 -20.35
CA ILE A 998 -7.23 7.51 -20.29
C ILE A 998 -7.10 8.84 -19.55
N ARG A 999 -7.54 9.93 -20.19
CA ARG A 999 -7.65 11.27 -19.57
C ARG A 999 -9.09 11.50 -19.11
N GLY A 1000 -9.46 10.78 -18.06
CA GLY A 1000 -10.77 10.84 -17.41
C GLY A 1000 -10.85 11.96 -16.37
N SER A 1001 -11.98 12.03 -15.66
CA SER A 1001 -12.16 12.93 -14.51
C SER A 1001 -12.36 12.12 -13.23
N GLU A 1002 -11.59 12.45 -12.18
CA GLU A 1002 -11.71 11.83 -10.86
C GLU A 1002 -12.76 12.55 -10.00
N THR A 1003 -13.63 11.78 -9.34
CA THR A 1003 -14.77 12.30 -8.58
C THR A 1003 -14.90 11.67 -7.20
N ARG A 1004 -15.67 12.33 -6.32
CA ARG A 1004 -16.12 11.82 -5.02
C ARG A 1004 -17.64 12.00 -4.91
N GLU A 1005 -18.25 11.29 -3.97
CA GLU A 1005 -19.71 11.17 -3.85
C GLU A 1005 -20.13 11.11 -2.37
N GLY A 1006 -21.20 11.84 -2.02
CA GLY A 1006 -21.79 11.83 -0.67
C GLY A 1006 -20.79 12.16 0.44
N HIS A 1007 -20.67 11.29 1.44
CA HIS A 1007 -19.68 11.44 2.52
C HIS A 1007 -18.34 10.72 2.28
N SER A 1008 -18.18 10.00 1.16
CA SER A 1008 -16.99 9.18 0.94
C SER A 1008 -15.76 10.01 0.61
N ARG A 1009 -14.67 9.77 1.36
CA ARG A 1009 -13.35 10.36 1.09
C ARG A 1009 -12.57 9.60 -0.01
N SER A 1010 -13.16 8.54 -0.58
CA SER A 1010 -12.58 7.71 -1.64
C SER A 1010 -12.84 8.31 -3.02
N TRP A 1011 -11.89 8.18 -3.95
CA TRP A 1011 -12.05 8.62 -5.34
C TRP A 1011 -12.65 7.50 -6.22
N PHE A 1012 -13.29 7.88 -7.33
CA PHE A 1012 -13.61 6.99 -8.45
C PHE A 1012 -13.44 7.73 -9.78
N ASN A 1013 -13.38 7.00 -10.89
CA ASN A 1013 -13.19 7.52 -12.24
C ASN A 1013 -14.14 6.78 -13.20
N PRO A 1014 -15.24 7.42 -13.62
CA PRO A 1014 -16.25 6.81 -14.50
C PRO A 1014 -15.69 6.21 -15.78
N THR A 1015 -14.81 6.94 -16.47
CA THR A 1015 -14.26 6.55 -17.78
C THR A 1015 -13.37 5.31 -17.65
N GLU A 1016 -12.52 5.24 -16.63
CA GLU A 1016 -11.77 4.02 -16.31
C GLU A 1016 -12.70 2.85 -15.97
N ALA A 1017 -13.73 3.06 -15.13
CA ALA A 1017 -14.64 2.00 -14.69
C ALA A 1017 -15.40 1.38 -15.88
N VAL A 1018 -15.85 2.21 -16.82
CA VAL A 1018 -16.48 1.75 -18.07
C VAL A 1018 -15.48 1.01 -18.96
N GLN A 1019 -14.23 1.47 -19.07
CA GLN A 1019 -13.23 0.76 -19.89
C GLN A 1019 -12.83 -0.60 -19.28
N VAL A 1020 -12.74 -0.72 -17.95
CA VAL A 1020 -12.55 -2.00 -17.25
C VAL A 1020 -13.71 -2.95 -17.53
N MET A 1021 -14.96 -2.47 -17.38
CA MET A 1021 -16.16 -3.27 -17.69
C MET A 1021 -16.16 -3.76 -19.15
N GLN A 1022 -15.76 -2.93 -20.12
CA GLN A 1022 -15.60 -3.36 -21.51
C GLN A 1022 -14.53 -4.44 -21.69
N TYR A 1023 -13.40 -4.35 -20.99
CA TYR A 1023 -12.37 -5.41 -21.03
C TYR A 1023 -12.88 -6.72 -20.43
N CYS A 1024 -13.60 -6.69 -19.30
CA CYS A 1024 -14.27 -7.86 -18.74
C CYS A 1024 -15.22 -8.52 -19.75
N CYS A 1025 -16.08 -7.74 -20.43
CA CYS A 1025 -16.92 -8.24 -21.53
C CYS A 1025 -16.12 -8.94 -22.63
N ASN A 1026 -15.06 -8.30 -23.11
CA ASN A 1026 -14.23 -8.79 -24.23
C ASN A 1026 -13.39 -10.04 -23.88
N LEU A 1027 -13.28 -10.40 -22.60
CA LEU A 1027 -12.58 -11.60 -22.10
C LEU A 1027 -13.56 -12.74 -21.81
N ALA A 1028 -14.67 -12.45 -21.13
CA ALA A 1028 -15.68 -13.44 -20.77
C ALA A 1028 -16.54 -13.90 -21.96
N LYS A 1029 -16.81 -13.01 -22.93
CA LYS A 1029 -17.68 -13.27 -24.10
C LYS A 1029 -16.88 -13.49 -25.39
N ASN A 1030 -15.62 -13.93 -25.30
CA ASN A 1030 -14.72 -14.14 -26.43
C ASN A 1030 -14.92 -15.52 -27.09
N GLU A 1031 -15.54 -15.55 -28.27
CA GLU A 1031 -15.88 -16.78 -29.02
C GLU A 1031 -14.68 -17.72 -29.27
N ASN A 1032 -13.47 -17.17 -29.42
CA ASN A 1032 -12.27 -17.95 -29.75
C ASN A 1032 -11.46 -18.43 -28.54
N ALA A 1033 -11.67 -17.86 -27.35
CA ALA A 1033 -11.00 -18.22 -26.09
C ALA A 1033 -11.66 -17.48 -24.92
N ALA A 1034 -12.82 -17.96 -24.47
CA ALA A 1034 -13.52 -17.37 -23.33
C ALA A 1034 -12.75 -17.67 -22.03
N VAL A 1035 -12.37 -16.63 -21.29
CA VAL A 1035 -11.74 -16.79 -19.97
C VAL A 1035 -12.84 -17.05 -18.93
N PRO A 1036 -12.72 -18.06 -18.05
CA PRO A 1036 -13.68 -18.26 -16.96
C PRO A 1036 -13.82 -17.00 -16.11
N VAL A 1037 -15.05 -16.65 -15.75
CA VAL A 1037 -15.37 -15.40 -15.02
C VAL A 1037 -14.61 -15.33 -13.68
N THR A 1038 -14.41 -16.47 -13.03
CA THR A 1038 -13.63 -16.67 -11.79
C THR A 1038 -12.11 -16.48 -11.96
N ASP A 1039 -11.59 -16.57 -13.19
CA ASP A 1039 -10.17 -16.43 -13.53
C ASP A 1039 -9.79 -15.01 -13.99
N ILE A 1040 -10.76 -14.08 -13.96
CA ILE A 1040 -10.56 -12.64 -14.18
C ILE A 1040 -10.53 -11.92 -12.82
N GLY A 1041 -9.46 -11.19 -12.56
CA GLY A 1041 -9.33 -10.32 -11.38
C GLY A 1041 -9.24 -8.84 -11.76
N VAL A 1042 -10.03 -7.99 -11.10
CA VAL A 1042 -9.93 -6.53 -11.21
C VAL A 1042 -9.38 -5.95 -9.92
N ILE A 1043 -8.20 -5.33 -10.03
CA ILE A 1043 -7.54 -4.62 -8.93
C ILE A 1043 -7.79 -3.13 -9.13
N THR A 1044 -8.33 -2.46 -8.13
CA THR A 1044 -8.31 -1.00 -8.06
C THR A 1044 -8.17 -0.53 -6.63
N PRO A 1045 -7.25 0.41 -6.32
CA PRO A 1045 -6.89 0.71 -4.94
C PRO A 1045 -7.86 1.67 -4.23
N TYR A 1046 -8.85 2.24 -4.94
CA TYR A 1046 -9.91 3.04 -4.33
C TYR A 1046 -11.20 2.24 -4.17
N ARG A 1047 -11.74 2.16 -2.96
CA ARG A 1047 -12.95 1.36 -2.68
C ARG A 1047 -14.21 1.83 -3.42
N LYS A 1048 -14.39 3.14 -3.65
CA LYS A 1048 -15.51 3.63 -4.49
C LYS A 1048 -15.38 3.16 -5.95
N GLN A 1049 -14.17 3.04 -6.49
CA GLN A 1049 -13.95 2.41 -7.80
C GLN A 1049 -14.29 0.91 -7.77
N VAL A 1050 -13.94 0.18 -6.70
CA VAL A 1050 -14.38 -1.22 -6.50
C VAL A 1050 -15.91 -1.34 -6.52
N GLU A 1051 -16.61 -0.46 -5.81
CA GLU A 1051 -18.08 -0.44 -5.73
C GLU A 1051 -18.73 -0.10 -7.08
N LYS A 1052 -18.29 0.97 -7.75
CA LYS A 1052 -18.82 1.39 -9.06
C LYS A 1052 -18.54 0.34 -10.15
N ILE A 1053 -17.37 -0.33 -10.14
CA ILE A 1053 -17.08 -1.44 -11.06
C ILE A 1053 -17.95 -2.66 -10.74
N LYS A 1054 -18.12 -3.06 -9.47
CA LYS A 1054 -19.04 -4.16 -9.08
C LYS A 1054 -20.47 -3.89 -9.54
N PHE A 1055 -20.94 -2.65 -9.43
CA PHE A 1055 -22.25 -2.23 -9.92
C PHE A 1055 -22.38 -2.40 -11.45
N LEU A 1056 -21.40 -1.89 -12.22
CA LEU A 1056 -21.36 -2.07 -13.68
C LEU A 1056 -21.37 -3.56 -14.07
N LEU A 1057 -20.53 -4.39 -13.45
CA LEU A 1057 -20.42 -5.82 -13.76
C LEU A 1057 -21.68 -6.62 -13.38
N ARG A 1058 -22.40 -6.22 -12.31
CA ARG A 1058 -23.73 -6.76 -11.97
C ARG A 1058 -24.77 -6.47 -13.05
N SER A 1059 -24.73 -5.32 -13.73
CA SER A 1059 -25.70 -4.97 -14.78
C SER A 1059 -25.52 -5.68 -16.13
N ILE A 1060 -24.54 -6.60 -16.24
CA ILE A 1060 -24.18 -7.32 -17.49
C ILE A 1060 -23.91 -8.82 -17.27
N ASP A 1061 -24.37 -9.35 -16.13
CA ASP A 1061 -24.23 -10.74 -15.68
C ASP A 1061 -22.77 -11.23 -15.52
N LEU A 1062 -21.86 -10.34 -15.08
CA LEU A 1062 -20.46 -10.66 -14.76
C LEU A 1062 -20.13 -10.41 -13.27
N ALA A 1063 -21.10 -10.63 -12.38
CA ALA A 1063 -20.98 -10.35 -10.95
C ALA A 1063 -19.91 -11.20 -10.22
N ASP A 1064 -19.56 -12.37 -10.76
CA ASP A 1064 -18.59 -13.31 -10.16
C ASP A 1064 -17.12 -12.92 -10.36
N ILE A 1065 -16.84 -11.88 -11.17
CA ILE A 1065 -15.48 -11.35 -11.33
C ILE A 1065 -15.02 -10.77 -9.99
N LYS A 1066 -13.86 -11.22 -9.49
CA LYS A 1066 -13.28 -10.66 -8.27
C LYS A 1066 -12.87 -9.21 -8.53
N VAL A 1067 -13.49 -8.27 -7.82
CA VAL A 1067 -13.08 -6.85 -7.75
C VAL A 1067 -12.73 -6.48 -6.31
N GLY A 1068 -11.60 -5.81 -6.09
CA GLY A 1068 -11.10 -5.44 -4.76
C GLY A 1068 -9.82 -4.59 -4.80
N THR A 1069 -9.31 -4.22 -3.62
CA THR A 1069 -8.05 -3.46 -3.49
C THR A 1069 -6.82 -4.36 -3.58
N VAL A 1070 -5.62 -3.76 -3.67
CA VAL A 1070 -4.35 -4.51 -3.79
C VAL A 1070 -4.13 -5.49 -2.62
N GLU A 1071 -4.57 -5.11 -1.42
CA GLU A 1071 -4.54 -5.91 -0.20
C GLU A 1071 -5.43 -7.15 -0.30
N GLU A 1072 -6.64 -7.01 -0.87
CA GLU A 1072 -7.57 -8.14 -1.07
C GLU A 1072 -7.04 -9.20 -2.05
N PHE A 1073 -6.06 -8.84 -2.89
CA PHE A 1073 -5.43 -9.71 -3.88
C PHE A 1073 -4.08 -10.30 -3.45
N GLN A 1074 -3.55 -9.96 -2.26
CA GLN A 1074 -2.30 -10.54 -1.79
C GLN A 1074 -2.45 -12.05 -1.56
N GLY A 1075 -1.40 -12.82 -1.87
CA GLY A 1075 -1.44 -14.29 -1.92
C GLY A 1075 -2.17 -14.89 -3.14
N GLN A 1076 -3.19 -14.21 -3.68
CA GLN A 1076 -3.99 -14.70 -4.83
C GLN A 1076 -3.27 -14.55 -6.18
N GLU A 1077 -3.85 -15.15 -7.22
CA GLU A 1077 -3.39 -15.15 -8.62
C GLU A 1077 -4.53 -15.49 -9.58
N TYR A 1078 -4.54 -14.89 -10.77
CA TYR A 1078 -5.61 -15.00 -11.76
C TYR A 1078 -5.04 -15.14 -13.18
N MET A 1079 -5.80 -15.71 -14.12
CA MET A 1079 -5.38 -15.78 -15.53
C MET A 1079 -5.18 -14.39 -16.12
N VAL A 1080 -6.15 -13.51 -15.88
CA VAL A 1080 -6.14 -12.12 -16.31
C VAL A 1080 -6.25 -11.19 -15.11
N ILE A 1081 -5.43 -10.13 -15.11
CA ILE A 1081 -5.58 -9.00 -14.17
C ILE A 1081 -5.85 -7.73 -14.95
N ILE A 1082 -6.82 -6.95 -14.48
CA ILE A 1082 -7.09 -5.59 -14.93
C ILE A 1082 -6.84 -4.64 -13.76
N LEU A 1083 -5.92 -3.69 -13.93
CA LEU A 1083 -5.57 -2.68 -12.94
C LEU A 1083 -6.13 -1.32 -13.35
N SER A 1084 -7.02 -0.72 -12.53
CA SER A 1084 -7.52 0.65 -12.70
C SER A 1084 -6.90 1.57 -11.65
N THR A 1085 -6.22 2.63 -12.12
CA THR A 1085 -5.45 3.56 -11.26
C THR A 1085 -6.25 4.73 -10.70
N VAL A 1086 -7.38 5.07 -11.33
CA VAL A 1086 -8.35 6.13 -10.99
C VAL A 1086 -7.85 7.56 -11.16
N ARG A 1087 -6.62 7.88 -10.75
CA ARG A 1087 -6.17 9.28 -10.66
C ARG A 1087 -5.90 9.88 -12.04
N SER A 1088 -6.39 11.10 -12.23
CA SER A 1088 -6.38 11.83 -13.51
C SER A 1088 -6.29 13.35 -13.35
N GLN A 1089 -6.15 13.89 -12.13
CA GLN A 1089 -6.04 15.34 -11.92
C GLN A 1089 -4.66 15.90 -12.32
N GLU A 1090 -4.57 16.45 -13.53
CA GLU A 1090 -3.36 17.07 -14.10
C GLU A 1090 -3.09 18.52 -13.62
N GLY A 1091 -4.04 19.16 -12.93
CA GLY A 1091 -4.11 20.64 -12.84
C GLY A 1091 -3.68 21.33 -11.53
N LEU A 1092 -3.39 20.61 -10.43
CA LEU A 1092 -3.20 21.24 -9.10
C LEU A 1092 -1.74 21.66 -8.79
N LEU A 1093 -0.90 21.81 -9.81
CA LEU A 1093 0.56 21.59 -9.71
C LEU A 1093 1.44 22.85 -9.74
N THR A 1094 0.88 24.06 -9.80
CA THR A 1094 1.67 25.31 -9.84
C THR A 1094 2.03 25.87 -8.46
N ASN A 1095 1.41 25.37 -7.38
CA ASN A 1095 1.37 26.04 -6.08
C ASN A 1095 2.09 25.29 -4.94
N GLY A 1096 3.19 24.59 -5.23
CA GLY A 1096 4.19 24.15 -4.23
C GLY A 1096 3.79 23.09 -3.19
N PHE A 1097 2.52 22.71 -3.10
CA PHE A 1097 2.05 21.67 -2.18
C PHE A 1097 2.22 20.26 -2.77
N ASP A 1098 3.44 19.75 -2.63
CA ASP A 1098 3.76 18.33 -2.42
C ASP A 1098 3.09 17.34 -3.41
N ASP A 1099 3.83 17.01 -4.48
CA ASP A 1099 3.47 16.06 -5.55
C ASP A 1099 2.95 14.70 -5.03
N LYS A 1100 3.39 14.29 -3.84
CA LYS A 1100 3.04 13.01 -3.19
C LYS A 1100 1.53 12.90 -2.94
N TYR A 1101 0.82 14.02 -2.70
CA TYR A 1101 -0.64 14.02 -2.54
C TYR A 1101 -1.42 13.79 -3.84
N CYS A 1102 -0.83 14.11 -5.01
CA CYS A 1102 -1.52 13.94 -6.30
C CYS A 1102 -1.73 12.46 -6.64
N LEU A 1103 -0.73 11.61 -6.40
CA LEU A 1103 -0.84 10.15 -6.53
C LEU A 1103 -1.29 9.47 -5.22
N GLY A 1104 -0.96 10.05 -4.07
CA GLY A 1104 -1.32 9.54 -2.76
C GLY A 1104 -0.72 8.17 -2.49
N PHE A 1105 -1.55 7.15 -2.28
CA PHE A 1105 -1.07 5.80 -1.99
C PHE A 1105 -0.50 5.05 -3.20
N LEU A 1106 -0.66 5.58 -4.44
CA LEU A 1106 -0.23 4.89 -5.67
C LEU A 1106 1.30 4.77 -5.71
N SER A 1107 2.01 5.78 -5.17
CA SER A 1107 3.47 5.86 -5.08
C SER A 1107 4.10 4.89 -4.08
N ASN A 1108 3.41 3.80 -3.73
CA ASN A 1108 3.94 2.75 -2.86
C ASN A 1108 4.50 1.61 -3.72
N PRO A 1109 5.83 1.41 -3.78
CA PRO A 1109 6.45 0.42 -4.67
C PRO A 1109 6.02 -1.03 -4.35
N LYS A 1110 5.74 -1.33 -3.07
CA LYS A 1110 5.27 -2.65 -2.63
C LYS A 1110 3.85 -2.96 -3.15
N ARG A 1111 2.95 -1.96 -3.15
CA ARG A 1111 1.61 -2.08 -3.76
C ARG A 1111 1.69 -2.28 -5.27
N PHE A 1112 2.50 -1.48 -5.96
CA PHE A 1112 2.74 -1.63 -7.40
C PHE A 1112 3.24 -3.05 -7.74
N ASN A 1113 4.26 -3.53 -7.03
CA ASN A 1113 4.82 -4.88 -7.18
C ASN A 1113 3.77 -5.97 -7.00
N VAL A 1114 2.97 -5.91 -5.93
CA VAL A 1114 1.86 -6.88 -5.72
C VAL A 1114 0.88 -6.84 -6.88
N ALA A 1115 0.41 -5.66 -7.28
CA ALA A 1115 -0.61 -5.50 -8.32
C ALA A 1115 -0.21 -6.11 -9.67
N ILE A 1116 0.99 -5.80 -10.18
CA ILE A 1116 1.42 -6.30 -11.50
C ILE A 1116 1.84 -7.79 -11.49
N THR A 1117 2.08 -8.38 -10.32
CA THR A 1117 2.53 -9.79 -10.17
C THR A 1117 1.41 -10.78 -9.84
N ARG A 1118 0.14 -10.37 -9.96
CA ARG A 1118 -1.02 -11.27 -9.79
C ARG A 1118 -1.39 -12.07 -11.05
N ALA A 1119 -0.97 -11.62 -12.24
CA ALA A 1119 -1.37 -12.19 -13.52
C ALA A 1119 -0.56 -13.43 -13.92
N LYS A 1120 -1.22 -14.39 -14.57
CA LYS A 1120 -0.59 -15.55 -15.23
C LYS A 1120 -0.34 -15.29 -16.72
N ALA A 1121 -1.43 -15.02 -17.46
CA ALA A 1121 -1.46 -15.04 -18.92
C ALA A 1121 -1.74 -13.68 -19.59
N LEU A 1122 -2.27 -12.68 -18.86
CA LEU A 1122 -2.51 -11.34 -19.37
C LEU A 1122 -2.59 -10.28 -18.24
N LEU A 1123 -1.91 -9.15 -18.42
CA LEU A 1123 -2.09 -7.95 -17.62
C LEU A 1123 -2.63 -6.80 -18.48
N ILE A 1124 -3.69 -6.14 -18.01
CA ILE A 1124 -4.25 -4.93 -18.59
C ILE A 1124 -4.14 -3.82 -17.53
N VAL A 1125 -3.61 -2.66 -17.89
CA VAL A 1125 -3.51 -1.49 -17.02
C VAL A 1125 -4.28 -0.35 -17.65
N VAL A 1126 -5.07 0.37 -16.85
CA VAL A 1126 -5.96 1.45 -17.27
C VAL A 1126 -5.72 2.66 -16.36
N GLY A 1127 -5.36 3.81 -16.93
CA GLY A 1127 -4.99 4.99 -16.15
C GLY A 1127 -4.47 6.19 -16.96
N ASN A 1128 -4.33 7.35 -16.32
CA ASN A 1128 -3.83 8.56 -16.98
C ASN A 1128 -2.28 8.57 -17.03
N PRO A 1129 -1.63 8.51 -18.20
CA PRO A 1129 -0.17 8.47 -18.30
C PRO A 1129 0.50 9.77 -17.84
N HIS A 1130 -0.16 10.94 -18.02
CA HIS A 1130 0.37 12.25 -17.61
C HIS A 1130 0.44 12.42 -16.09
N VAL A 1131 -0.38 11.67 -15.34
CA VAL A 1131 -0.33 11.61 -13.87
C VAL A 1131 0.62 10.49 -13.40
N LEU A 1132 0.60 9.34 -14.09
CA LEU A 1132 1.37 8.15 -13.71
C LEU A 1132 2.87 8.22 -14.02
N VAL A 1133 3.29 9.00 -15.02
CA VAL A 1133 4.72 9.23 -15.35
C VAL A 1133 5.52 9.84 -14.19
N LYS A 1134 4.84 10.48 -13.22
CA LYS A 1134 5.45 11.05 -12.01
C LYS A 1134 5.92 10.00 -11.00
N ASP A 1135 5.31 8.83 -10.96
CA ASP A 1135 5.80 7.74 -10.11
C ASP A 1135 6.86 6.92 -10.85
N PRO A 1136 8.06 6.69 -10.28
CA PRO A 1136 9.13 5.95 -10.96
C PRO A 1136 8.78 4.52 -11.37
N CYS A 1137 7.90 3.81 -10.64
CA CYS A 1137 7.51 2.44 -10.96
C CYS A 1137 6.50 2.41 -12.11
N PHE A 1138 5.48 3.28 -12.08
CA PHE A 1138 4.55 3.44 -13.19
C PHE A 1138 5.22 4.06 -14.43
N CYS A 1139 6.20 4.95 -14.26
CA CYS A 1139 7.03 5.47 -15.35
C CYS A 1139 7.81 4.35 -16.03
N ALA A 1140 8.51 3.49 -15.28
CA ALA A 1140 9.19 2.32 -15.84
C ALA A 1140 8.22 1.32 -16.53
N LEU A 1141 6.96 1.25 -16.08
CA LEU A 1141 5.90 0.47 -16.75
C LEU A 1141 5.42 1.13 -18.06
N LEU A 1142 5.31 2.46 -18.10
CA LEU A 1142 5.01 3.22 -19.30
C LEU A 1142 6.14 3.07 -20.34
N GLU A 1143 7.40 3.31 -19.93
CA GLU A 1143 8.60 3.05 -20.77
C GLU A 1143 8.57 1.64 -21.38
N TYR A 1144 8.34 0.63 -20.53
CA TYR A 1144 8.28 -0.78 -20.95
C TYR A 1144 7.12 -1.06 -21.91
N SER A 1145 5.97 -0.42 -21.72
CA SER A 1145 4.78 -0.59 -22.57
C SER A 1145 4.92 0.10 -23.92
N ILE A 1146 5.51 1.29 -23.96
CA ILE A 1146 5.78 2.04 -25.20
C ILE A 1146 6.87 1.33 -26.02
N THR A 1147 8.01 1.00 -25.40
CA THR A 1147 9.13 0.30 -26.05
C THR A 1147 8.71 -1.04 -26.68
N ASN A 1148 7.79 -1.77 -26.03
CA ASN A 1148 7.28 -3.04 -26.57
C ASN A 1148 6.08 -2.89 -27.52
N ARG A 1149 5.62 -1.67 -27.79
CA ARG A 1149 4.46 -1.35 -28.65
C ARG A 1149 3.15 -2.00 -28.16
N VAL A 1150 2.89 -1.87 -26.86
CA VAL A 1150 1.67 -2.34 -26.17
C VAL A 1150 0.94 -1.24 -25.37
N TYR A 1151 1.35 0.01 -25.54
CA TYR A 1151 0.57 1.18 -25.14
C TYR A 1151 -0.51 1.50 -26.19
N VAL A 1152 -1.71 1.86 -25.72
CA VAL A 1152 -2.86 2.36 -26.49
C VAL A 1152 -3.62 3.43 -25.68
N GLY A 1153 -4.55 4.15 -26.30
CA GLY A 1153 -5.42 5.11 -25.61
C GLY A 1153 -5.13 6.57 -26.01
N CYS A 1154 -5.04 7.47 -25.03
CA CYS A 1154 -4.76 8.89 -25.22
C CYS A 1154 -3.32 9.16 -25.69
N ASP A 1155 -3.01 10.45 -25.87
CA ASP A 1155 -1.66 10.96 -26.10
C ASP A 1155 -0.67 10.58 -24.97
N LEU A 1156 0.61 10.66 -25.29
CA LEU A 1156 1.70 10.45 -24.32
C LEU A 1156 2.11 11.78 -23.68
N PRO A 1157 2.57 11.78 -22.41
CA PRO A 1157 3.25 12.93 -21.84
C PRO A 1157 4.56 13.20 -22.60
N SER A 1158 4.97 14.47 -22.68
CA SER A 1158 6.07 14.92 -23.53
C SER A 1158 7.43 14.36 -23.14
N GLU A 1159 7.60 13.97 -21.87
CA GLU A 1159 8.77 13.23 -21.38
C GLU A 1159 8.94 11.85 -22.06
N LEU A 1160 7.85 11.24 -22.54
CA LEU A 1160 7.82 9.89 -23.12
C LEU A 1160 7.67 9.86 -24.65
N GLU A 1161 7.30 10.98 -25.29
CA GLU A 1161 7.19 11.09 -26.77
C GLU A 1161 8.45 10.59 -27.50
N CYS A 1162 9.63 10.80 -26.91
CA CYS A 1162 10.89 10.40 -27.51
C CYS A 1162 11.05 8.88 -27.71
N LEU A 1163 10.31 8.07 -26.96
CA LEU A 1163 10.33 6.59 -26.99
C LEU A 1163 9.41 5.99 -28.05
N GLN A 1164 8.59 6.79 -28.75
CA GLN A 1164 7.57 6.31 -29.69
C GLN A 1164 8.10 6.03 -31.12
N LYS A 1165 9.43 6.03 -31.31
CA LYS A 1165 10.11 5.95 -32.62
C LYS A 1165 10.35 4.51 -33.12
#